data_AF-A0A3D1KDZ6-F1
#
_entry.id   AF-A0A3D1KDZ6-F1
#
_cell.length_a   1.000
_cell.length_b   1.000
_cell.length_c   1.000
_cell.angle_alpha   90.00
_cell.angle_beta   90.00
_cell.angle_gamma   90.00
#
_symmetry.space_group_name_H-M   'P 1'
#
loop_
_entity.id
_entity.type
_entity.pdbx_description
1 polymer ?
#
loop_
_entity_poly.entity_id
_entity_poly.type
_entity_poly.pdbx_seq_one_letter_code
_entity_poly.pdbx_strand_id
1 'polypeptide(L)'
;MKTRFLLSILLFMLFAGLQAQQKSDSPQARLQEFNQLLKTARDMGKDTSEAEKMQSKSRGAARSGRLDEAREFLDNAVKLLKAQTGNVQINKKLQPEKQLSASEKKPVFILPFTHHYAGPGGYYATAAEVRKTAAVFHELNIPGVLFFDGILVERLAREDPAIFKDINEWKLPLGYHGEETHGPYPVPCDLAVEAYDLKEAQGYNGQVSLNTGKTWDEAVQQVIDRYTHHLPWRIDEKTRMLERKEPATHDNSKLGGLALVQKTFGRDVSMMPSHALESAPEGYAFRKMSTFSFDQPAMPTAAHALRIFRIQDLEEKAMGIAGDKTGAFWFMGRLTCKGANERLGGECGGKIGGVRRVLESLDRSEPRILLMGFSHIDADDAAVSARYLNNDFFPANPGSCWVSPESLIKEFEGEKEDKFSLHDLEEISKYIISHWKSRPPDFIECRGLRISLCDAFEALARGMMRLGGAYSVNPENKFISISQMYGPLLEDGSSRLSSPVDLDGGGIFESARLLLSGIDKNTGDRFVPGSVKVSSSALDAVNELNPAEFLYAMAMSFSRADWKNSITVPPSNAFPPYADVLEQIFKPRTRQPLCYTKGQLWTVKTARLKSGQEKDVSSKSGALSVPGKLFFVFSSNLESPSGGAYREDITGADLYSATYDLSGNSISNLKKLVSNANGAEWFSALAPDSEFVIYNRTVPRGRGPAVNEIRYIVLKDGTDKLLQGNARFPSVSKDGRSLVFSMSGRDENRICVATLNRSGNSLSLGDISTVADKKQGGDKVEDPSFLPDAKKVVFHLKENKNSGAALGIISIDGSGFEKLTPNAGFGHASVSPDGKSIACTVSRNGKLAIISREGEGWGRPSEVNLSTEPADYVKYDDRFKGVARVAHSYVEWASDNMILLTSHGSDDSGKFSFSRIFLIELQPDRKAVSRIHDLSGAIEESSGRRQRDFCTSAGKLMLQSCEVP
;
A
#
# COMPACT_ATOMS: atom_id res chain seq x y z
N MET A 1 57.71 -12.57 27.92
CA MET A 1 56.50 -12.14 27.15
C MET A 1 56.02 -13.20 26.15
N LYS A 2 56.88 -13.82 25.33
CA LYS A 2 56.44 -14.83 24.33
C LYS A 2 55.74 -16.07 24.93
N THR A 3 56.14 -16.53 26.11
CA THR A 3 55.54 -17.70 26.77
C THR A 3 54.14 -17.44 27.34
N ARG A 4 53.86 -16.21 27.80
CA ARG A 4 52.51 -15.84 28.28
C ARG A 4 51.53 -15.65 27.12
N PHE A 5 51.99 -15.15 25.99
CA PHE A 5 51.17 -14.99 24.78
C PHE A 5 50.75 -16.35 24.17
N LEU A 6 51.68 -17.31 24.11
CA LEU A 6 51.39 -18.68 23.68
C LEU A 6 50.43 -19.42 24.63
N LEU A 7 50.55 -19.22 25.94
CA LEU A 7 49.65 -19.83 26.92
C LEU A 7 48.22 -19.25 26.81
N SER A 8 48.08 -17.95 26.54
CA SER A 8 46.79 -17.30 26.31
C SER A 8 46.10 -17.79 25.03
N ILE A 9 46.84 -18.03 23.94
CA ILE A 9 46.30 -18.61 22.70
C ILE A 9 45.85 -20.06 22.92
N LEU A 10 46.63 -20.84 23.68
CA LEU A 10 46.27 -22.23 23.99
C LEU A 10 45.01 -22.31 24.86
N LEU A 11 44.89 -21.43 25.87
CA LEU A 11 43.67 -21.33 26.69
C LEU A 11 42.46 -20.88 25.89
N PHE A 12 42.64 -19.96 24.93
CA PHE A 12 41.56 -19.49 24.07
C PHE A 12 41.07 -20.59 23.11
N MET A 13 41.98 -21.40 22.57
CA MET A 13 41.64 -22.54 21.71
C MET A 13 40.95 -23.67 22.50
N LEU A 14 41.36 -23.91 23.75
CA LEU A 14 40.67 -24.85 24.66
C LEU A 14 39.27 -24.36 25.03
N PHE A 15 39.10 -23.08 25.34
CA PHE A 15 37.78 -22.48 25.62
C PHE A 15 36.86 -22.47 24.39
N ALA A 16 37.39 -22.18 23.21
CA ALA A 16 36.65 -22.23 21.95
C ALA A 16 36.25 -23.67 21.58
N GLY A 17 37.12 -24.65 21.84
CA GLY A 17 36.82 -26.08 21.67
C GLY A 17 35.71 -26.57 22.61
N LEU A 18 35.76 -26.17 23.88
CA LEU A 18 34.73 -26.47 24.88
C LEU A 18 33.37 -25.83 24.53
N GLN A 19 33.34 -24.58 24.04
CA GLN A 19 32.11 -23.93 23.58
C GLN A 19 31.55 -24.55 22.29
N ALA A 20 32.40 -25.00 21.38
CA ALA A 20 31.98 -25.70 20.17
C ALA A 20 31.35 -27.07 20.48
N GLN A 21 31.91 -27.79 21.46
CA GLN A 21 31.41 -29.09 21.92
C GLN A 21 30.13 -28.96 22.76
N GLN A 22 29.97 -27.87 23.53
CA GLN A 22 28.70 -27.52 24.20
C GLN A 22 27.58 -27.18 23.21
N LYS A 23 27.91 -26.61 22.03
CA LYS A 23 26.94 -26.33 20.96
C LYS A 23 26.41 -27.59 20.26
N SER A 24 27.26 -28.62 20.08
CA SER A 24 26.87 -29.87 19.43
C SER A 24 25.94 -30.76 20.27
N ASP A 25 25.97 -30.62 21.60
CA ASP A 25 25.12 -31.40 22.54
C ASP A 25 23.87 -30.64 23.01
N SER A 26 23.51 -29.54 22.35
CA SER A 26 22.31 -28.77 22.71
C SER A 26 21.02 -29.49 22.28
N PRO A 27 19.91 -29.37 23.05
CA PRO A 27 18.60 -29.90 22.65
C PRO A 27 18.14 -29.40 21.27
N GLN A 28 18.58 -28.21 20.88
CA GLN A 28 18.32 -27.62 19.57
C GLN A 28 19.08 -28.32 18.45
N ALA A 29 20.37 -28.65 18.64
CA ALA A 29 21.15 -29.43 17.68
C ALA A 29 20.54 -30.82 17.50
N ARG A 30 20.06 -31.43 18.58
CA ARG A 30 19.44 -32.77 18.52
C ARG A 30 18.07 -32.78 17.83
N LEU A 31 17.29 -31.70 18.00
CA LEU A 31 16.02 -31.52 17.30
C LEU A 31 16.24 -31.28 15.79
N GLN A 32 17.30 -30.54 15.42
CA GLN A 32 17.70 -30.37 14.02
C GLN A 32 18.07 -31.72 13.38
N GLU A 33 18.84 -32.53 14.10
CA GLU A 33 19.20 -33.88 13.65
C GLU A 33 17.97 -34.78 13.46
N PHE A 34 17.01 -34.75 14.41
CA PHE A 34 15.73 -35.45 14.29
C PHE A 34 14.98 -35.06 13.01
N ASN A 35 14.79 -33.75 12.76
CA ASN A 35 14.04 -33.27 11.59
C ASN A 35 14.69 -33.69 10.26
N GLN A 36 16.02 -33.68 10.21
CA GLN A 36 16.76 -34.05 8.99
C GLN A 36 16.68 -35.55 8.70
N LEU A 37 16.78 -36.39 9.74
CA LEU A 37 16.60 -37.84 9.61
C LEU A 37 15.15 -38.20 9.29
N LEU A 38 14.18 -37.46 9.83
CA LEU A 38 12.75 -37.66 9.58
C LEU A 38 12.43 -37.44 8.10
N LYS A 39 12.92 -36.33 7.54
CA LYS A 39 12.79 -36.04 6.11
C LYS A 39 13.42 -37.14 5.26
N THR A 40 14.63 -37.57 5.60
CA THR A 40 15.34 -38.64 4.87
C THR A 40 14.57 -39.95 4.92
N ALA A 41 14.01 -40.33 6.07
CA ALA A 41 13.20 -41.53 6.21
C ALA A 41 11.91 -41.46 5.37
N ARG A 42 11.24 -40.31 5.34
CA ARG A 42 10.04 -40.07 4.50
C ARG A 42 10.36 -40.12 3.00
N ASP A 43 11.47 -39.50 2.57
CA ASP A 43 11.94 -39.54 1.17
C ASP A 43 12.26 -40.97 0.73
N MET A 44 12.67 -41.85 1.66
CA MET A 44 12.90 -43.28 1.44
C MET A 44 11.63 -44.14 1.55
N GLY A 45 10.46 -43.53 1.76
CA GLY A 45 9.18 -44.23 1.94
C GLY A 45 9.11 -45.09 3.21
N LYS A 46 9.86 -44.74 4.27
CA LYS A 46 9.87 -45.48 5.54
C LYS A 46 8.76 -45.00 6.47
N ASP A 47 8.25 -45.91 7.30
CA ASP A 47 7.28 -45.58 8.36
C ASP A 47 7.99 -44.87 9.52
N THR A 48 7.56 -43.62 9.77
CA THR A 48 8.17 -42.73 10.77
C THR A 48 7.31 -42.54 12.02
N SER A 49 6.14 -43.20 12.09
CA SER A 49 5.09 -42.97 13.07
C SER A 49 5.58 -43.07 14.53
N GLU A 50 6.39 -44.07 14.85
CA GLU A 50 6.90 -44.25 16.22
C GLU A 50 7.98 -43.23 16.60
N ALA A 51 8.80 -42.77 15.65
CA ALA A 51 9.78 -41.71 15.90
C ALA A 51 9.08 -40.37 16.17
N GLU A 52 8.03 -40.06 15.41
CA GLU A 52 7.20 -38.86 15.61
C GLU A 52 6.44 -38.90 16.94
N LYS A 53 5.94 -40.08 17.34
CA LYS A 53 5.30 -40.29 18.64
C LYS A 53 6.28 -40.07 19.79
N MET A 54 7.53 -40.52 19.66
CA MET A 54 8.58 -40.26 20.65
C MET A 54 8.94 -38.78 20.69
N GLN A 55 9.01 -38.08 19.56
CA GLN A 55 9.21 -36.63 19.54
C GLN A 55 8.03 -35.87 20.17
N SER A 56 6.80 -36.34 19.98
CA SER A 56 5.61 -35.80 20.63
C SER A 56 5.67 -35.98 22.16
N LYS A 57 6.13 -37.14 22.65
CA LYS A 57 6.39 -37.37 24.08
C LYS A 57 7.52 -36.49 24.62
N SER A 58 8.59 -36.29 23.85
CA SER A 58 9.68 -35.36 24.18
C SER A 58 9.15 -33.94 24.41
N ARG A 59 8.32 -33.44 23.50
CA ARG A 59 7.65 -32.14 23.63
C ARG A 59 6.73 -32.09 24.86
N GLY A 60 6.00 -33.17 25.12
CA GLY A 60 5.16 -33.31 26.32
C GLY A 60 5.97 -33.21 27.61
N ALA A 61 7.07 -33.95 27.73
CA ALA A 61 7.95 -33.94 28.89
C ALA A 61 8.64 -32.57 29.10
N ALA A 62 9.09 -31.94 28.01
CA ALA A 62 9.68 -30.60 28.07
C ALA A 62 8.69 -29.56 28.58
N ARG A 63 7.41 -29.64 28.15
CA ARG A 63 6.32 -28.77 28.62
C ARG A 63 6.00 -28.92 30.09
N SER A 64 6.24 -30.10 30.65
CA SER A 64 6.06 -30.39 32.08
C SER A 64 7.32 -30.10 32.92
N GLY A 65 8.37 -29.49 32.34
CA GLY A 65 9.63 -29.20 33.04
C GLY A 65 10.53 -30.41 33.27
N ARG A 66 10.17 -31.58 32.70
CA ARG A 66 10.94 -32.83 32.83
C ARG A 66 11.96 -32.91 31.70
N LEU A 67 13.04 -32.15 31.83
CA LEU A 67 14.03 -31.94 30.78
C LEU A 67 14.82 -33.21 30.43
N ASP A 68 15.11 -34.07 31.41
CA ASP A 68 15.85 -35.32 31.19
C ASP A 68 15.01 -36.33 30.39
N GLU A 69 13.74 -36.50 30.76
CA GLU A 69 12.80 -37.31 29.98
C GLU A 69 12.59 -36.75 28.57
N ALA A 70 12.52 -35.42 28.43
CA ALA A 70 12.38 -34.79 27.12
C ALA A 70 13.58 -35.11 26.22
N ARG A 71 14.79 -35.07 26.79
CA ARG A 71 16.02 -35.43 26.09
C ARG A 71 16.03 -36.91 25.71
N GLU A 72 15.65 -37.79 26.63
CA GLU A 72 15.59 -39.23 26.40
C GLU A 72 14.61 -39.60 25.27
N PHE A 73 13.41 -39.02 25.27
CA PHE A 73 12.45 -39.23 24.19
C PHE A 73 12.96 -38.72 22.84
N LEU A 74 13.66 -37.58 22.81
CA LEU A 74 14.23 -37.04 21.57
C LEU A 74 15.38 -37.90 21.06
N ASP A 75 16.25 -38.38 21.95
CA ASP A 75 17.34 -39.29 21.61
C ASP A 75 16.83 -40.63 21.08
N ASN A 76 15.76 -41.16 21.68
CA ASN A 76 15.10 -42.38 21.19
C ASN A 76 14.46 -42.16 19.82
N ALA A 77 13.84 -41.00 19.58
CA ALA A 77 13.29 -40.63 18.28
C ALA A 77 14.38 -40.55 17.20
N VAL A 78 15.51 -39.90 17.49
CA VAL A 78 16.68 -39.83 16.61
C VAL A 78 17.24 -41.23 16.34
N LYS A 79 17.35 -42.08 17.36
CA LYS A 79 17.86 -43.45 17.23
C LYS A 79 16.98 -44.32 16.33
N LEU A 80 15.66 -44.21 16.45
CA LEU A 80 14.70 -44.90 15.57
C LEU A 80 14.92 -44.49 14.11
N LEU A 81 15.03 -43.20 13.84
CA LEU A 81 15.25 -42.71 12.47
C LEU A 81 16.62 -43.08 11.92
N LYS A 82 17.68 -43.08 12.74
CA LYS A 82 19.02 -43.56 12.33
C LYS A 82 19.01 -45.05 11.97
N ALA A 83 18.26 -45.87 12.71
CA ALA A 83 18.14 -47.29 12.41
C ALA A 83 17.44 -47.53 11.06
N GLN A 84 16.51 -46.66 10.68
CA GLN A 84 15.78 -46.76 9.40
C GLN A 84 16.54 -46.17 8.21
N THR A 85 17.37 -45.14 8.44
CA THR A 85 18.11 -44.41 7.40
C THR A 85 19.53 -44.93 7.18
N GLY A 86 20.09 -45.69 8.13
CA GLY A 86 21.49 -46.13 8.10
C GLY A 86 22.49 -45.01 8.41
N ASN A 87 23.78 -45.32 8.54
CA ASN A 87 24.87 -44.33 8.66
C ASN A 87 25.08 -43.60 7.33
N VAL A 88 24.03 -42.97 6.79
CA VAL A 88 24.15 -42.01 5.70
C VAL A 88 24.99 -40.87 6.24
N GLN A 89 26.26 -40.81 5.83
CA GLN A 89 27.06 -39.61 6.00
C GLN A 89 26.24 -38.46 5.41
N ILE A 90 25.89 -37.52 6.29
CA ILE A 90 25.10 -36.33 6.03
C ILE A 90 25.96 -35.39 5.16
N ASN A 91 26.13 -35.77 3.90
CA ASN A 91 26.88 -35.04 2.88
C ASN A 91 26.07 -34.87 1.60
N LYS A 92 24.73 -35.00 1.67
CA LYS A 92 23.93 -34.04 0.92
C LYS A 92 24.08 -32.73 1.68
N LYS A 93 25.08 -31.93 1.27
CA LYS A 93 24.85 -30.49 1.20
C LYS A 93 23.45 -30.39 0.58
N LEU A 94 22.44 -30.02 1.37
CA LEU A 94 21.39 -29.17 0.83
C LEU A 94 22.20 -28.19 -0.02
N GLN A 95 22.05 -28.26 -1.34
CA GLN A 95 22.59 -27.18 -2.17
C GLN A 95 22.11 -25.94 -1.42
N PRO A 96 23.04 -25.11 -0.91
CA PRO A 96 22.62 -24.00 -0.07
C PRO A 96 21.54 -23.31 -0.89
N GLU A 97 20.32 -23.26 -0.35
CA GLU A 97 19.24 -22.49 -0.95
C GLU A 97 19.91 -21.20 -1.38
N LYS A 98 19.91 -20.94 -2.69
CA LYS A 98 20.74 -19.90 -3.29
C LYS A 98 20.60 -18.69 -2.40
N GLN A 99 21.65 -18.34 -1.65
CA GLN A 99 21.56 -17.22 -0.73
C GLN A 99 21.37 -16.00 -1.61
N LEU A 100 20.13 -15.54 -1.68
CA LEU A 100 19.76 -14.43 -2.54
C LEU A 100 20.63 -13.24 -2.12
N SER A 101 21.36 -12.71 -3.09
CA SER A 101 22.05 -11.45 -2.91
C SER A 101 21.05 -10.35 -2.54
N ALA A 102 21.51 -9.26 -1.93
CA ALA A 102 20.62 -8.16 -1.55
C ALA A 102 19.80 -7.61 -2.73
N SER A 103 20.35 -7.66 -3.96
CA SER A 103 19.69 -7.28 -5.20
C SER A 103 18.66 -8.28 -5.72
N GLU A 104 18.78 -9.56 -5.36
CA GLU A 104 17.82 -10.60 -5.75
C GLU A 104 16.63 -10.69 -4.80
N LYS A 105 16.77 -10.18 -3.57
CA LYS A 105 15.70 -10.20 -2.58
C LYS A 105 14.58 -9.24 -2.96
N LYS A 106 13.39 -9.78 -3.20
CA LYS A 106 12.17 -9.03 -3.49
C LYS A 106 11.56 -8.39 -2.22
N PRO A 107 10.67 -7.39 -2.39
CA PRO A 107 10.00 -6.69 -1.28
C PRO A 107 9.20 -7.57 -0.33
N VAL A 108 9.08 -7.12 0.92
CA VAL A 108 8.18 -7.67 1.95
C VAL A 108 7.18 -6.60 2.38
N PHE A 109 5.90 -6.81 2.13
CA PHE A 109 4.80 -5.98 2.54
C PHE A 109 4.24 -6.52 3.86
N ILE A 110 4.05 -5.67 4.86
CA ILE A 110 3.51 -6.09 6.16
C ILE A 110 2.14 -5.45 6.34
N LEU A 111 1.09 -6.27 6.51
CA LEU A 111 -0.28 -5.86 6.75
C LEU A 111 -0.63 -5.98 8.24
N PRO A 112 -0.65 -4.86 8.99
CA PRO A 112 -0.98 -4.86 10.40
C PRO A 112 -2.49 -4.93 10.60
N PHE A 113 -2.98 -5.74 11.55
CA PHE A 113 -4.42 -5.86 11.82
C PHE A 113 -4.78 -6.20 13.28
N THR A 114 -6.03 -5.94 13.66
CA THR A 114 -6.64 -6.35 14.94
C THR A 114 -8.14 -6.66 14.77
N HIS A 115 -8.60 -7.79 15.32
CA HIS A 115 -10.04 -8.12 15.43
C HIS A 115 -10.41 -8.89 16.72
N HIS A 116 -9.43 -9.45 17.44
CA HIS A 116 -9.63 -9.90 18.82
C HIS A 116 -8.60 -9.22 19.70
N TYR A 117 -8.96 -8.03 20.15
CA TYR A 117 -8.08 -7.07 20.81
C TYR A 117 -7.37 -7.67 22.02
N ALA A 118 -8.08 -8.42 22.89
CA ALA A 118 -7.52 -9.04 24.09
C ALA A 118 -8.05 -10.46 24.36
N GLY A 119 -8.57 -11.16 23.35
CA GLY A 119 -9.17 -12.46 23.57
C GLY A 119 -9.08 -13.42 22.38
N PRO A 120 -9.59 -14.65 22.55
CA PRO A 120 -9.71 -15.62 21.47
C PRO A 120 -10.83 -15.23 20.49
N GLY A 121 -11.05 -16.04 19.45
CA GLY A 121 -12.21 -15.88 18.56
C GLY A 121 -13.54 -15.86 19.33
N GLY A 122 -14.50 -15.03 18.90
CA GLY A 122 -15.75 -14.80 19.61
C GLY A 122 -15.67 -13.86 20.83
N TYR A 123 -14.50 -13.31 21.15
CA TYR A 123 -14.31 -12.30 22.20
C TYR A 123 -14.71 -10.90 21.71
N TYR A 124 -15.57 -10.22 22.46
CA TYR A 124 -16.01 -8.86 22.17
C TYR A 124 -15.33 -7.84 23.08
N ALA A 125 -14.44 -7.07 22.47
CA ALA A 125 -13.63 -6.06 23.14
C ALA A 125 -14.48 -4.93 23.75
N THR A 126 -13.95 -4.34 24.81
CA THR A 126 -14.45 -3.11 25.42
C THR A 126 -14.03 -1.89 24.60
N ALA A 127 -14.77 -0.79 24.73
CA ALA A 127 -14.34 0.49 24.15
C ALA A 127 -12.90 0.89 24.50
N ALA A 128 -12.47 0.65 25.74
CA ALA A 128 -11.12 0.96 26.19
C ALA A 128 -10.04 0.17 25.43
N GLU A 129 -10.28 -1.11 25.13
CA GLU A 129 -9.33 -1.95 24.39
C GLU A 129 -9.23 -1.55 22.92
N VAL A 130 -10.37 -1.24 22.29
CA VAL A 130 -10.40 -0.74 20.92
C VAL A 130 -9.68 0.61 20.84
N ARG A 131 -9.97 1.52 21.78
CA ARG A 131 -9.35 2.85 21.83
C ARG A 131 -7.85 2.77 22.06
N LYS A 132 -7.40 1.94 23.02
CA LYS A 132 -5.97 1.71 23.27
C LYS A 132 -5.26 1.25 22.00
N THR A 133 -5.85 0.30 21.28
CA THR A 133 -5.25 -0.26 20.07
C THR A 133 -5.22 0.74 18.92
N ALA A 134 -6.33 1.46 18.71
CA ALA A 134 -6.44 2.50 17.69
C ALA A 134 -5.46 3.65 17.94
N ALA A 135 -5.30 4.07 19.21
CA ALA A 135 -4.32 5.07 19.61
C ALA A 135 -2.88 4.60 19.32
N VAL A 136 -2.53 3.34 19.63
CA VAL A 136 -1.20 2.78 19.33
C VAL A 136 -0.91 2.81 17.82
N PHE A 137 -1.87 2.43 16.98
CA PHE A 137 -1.71 2.51 15.52
C PHE A 137 -1.51 3.94 15.04
N HIS A 138 -2.29 4.88 15.57
CA HIS A 138 -2.17 6.28 15.24
C HIS A 138 -0.81 6.88 15.67
N GLU A 139 -0.45 6.71 16.94
CA GLU A 139 0.75 7.30 17.56
C GLU A 139 2.04 6.73 16.96
N LEU A 140 2.06 5.44 16.61
CA LEU A 140 3.22 4.78 16.01
C LEU A 140 3.24 4.84 14.47
N ASN A 141 2.26 5.51 13.85
CA ASN A 141 2.09 5.60 12.41
C ASN A 141 2.07 4.22 11.72
N ILE A 142 1.38 3.26 12.33
CA ILE A 142 1.15 1.93 11.77
C ILE A 142 -0.20 1.98 11.04
N PRO A 143 -0.28 1.68 9.73
CA PRO A 143 -1.55 1.68 8.99
C PRO A 143 -2.36 0.40 9.30
N GLY A 144 -2.65 0.20 10.58
CA GLY A 144 -3.26 -1.00 11.11
C GLY A 144 -4.76 -1.07 10.85
N VAL A 145 -5.21 -2.20 10.33
CA VAL A 145 -6.62 -2.47 10.05
C VAL A 145 -7.35 -2.81 11.33
N LEU A 146 -8.31 -1.96 11.69
CA LEU A 146 -9.25 -2.21 12.78
C LEU A 146 -10.46 -2.94 12.21
N PHE A 147 -10.68 -4.18 12.64
CA PHE A 147 -11.85 -4.94 12.22
C PHE A 147 -13.02 -4.73 13.16
N PHE A 148 -14.18 -4.59 12.55
CA PHE A 148 -15.47 -4.42 13.21
C PHE A 148 -16.47 -5.45 12.74
N ASP A 149 -17.53 -5.55 13.51
CA ASP A 149 -18.76 -6.22 13.15
C ASP A 149 -19.96 -5.46 13.72
N GLY A 150 -21.18 -5.89 13.38
CA GLY A 150 -22.40 -5.20 13.81
C GLY A 150 -22.55 -5.16 15.34
N ILE A 151 -22.21 -6.25 16.03
CA ILE A 151 -22.32 -6.38 17.48
C ILE A 151 -21.35 -5.41 18.18
N LEU A 152 -20.09 -5.38 17.74
CA LEU A 152 -19.08 -4.49 18.29
C LEU A 152 -19.45 -3.03 18.06
N VAL A 153 -19.96 -2.68 16.87
CA VAL A 153 -20.42 -1.31 16.59
C VAL A 153 -21.56 -0.91 17.52
N GLU A 154 -22.59 -1.74 17.69
CA GLU A 154 -23.70 -1.44 18.59
C GLU A 154 -23.25 -1.26 20.04
N ARG A 155 -22.24 -2.01 20.45
CA ARG A 155 -21.68 -1.93 21.78
C ARG A 155 -20.88 -0.64 21.98
N LEU A 156 -19.96 -0.35 21.06
CA LEU A 156 -19.15 0.87 21.09
C LEU A 156 -20.01 2.14 21.01
N ALA A 157 -21.12 2.11 20.26
CA ALA A 157 -22.06 3.23 20.22
C ALA A 157 -22.70 3.54 21.58
N ARG A 158 -22.82 2.55 22.47
CA ARG A 158 -23.34 2.73 23.83
C ARG A 158 -22.24 3.07 24.84
N GLU A 159 -21.07 2.45 24.71
CA GLU A 159 -19.96 2.59 25.66
C GLU A 159 -19.12 3.85 25.42
N ASP A 160 -18.80 4.14 24.16
CA ASP A 160 -17.91 5.23 23.75
C ASP A 160 -18.16 5.61 22.27
N PRO A 161 -19.25 6.34 21.97
CA PRO A 161 -19.58 6.70 20.60
C PRO A 161 -18.54 7.64 19.94
N ALA A 162 -17.72 8.34 20.72
CA ALA A 162 -16.68 9.22 20.20
C ALA A 162 -15.58 8.44 19.46
N ILE A 163 -15.39 7.15 19.77
CA ILE A 163 -14.35 6.32 19.16
C ILE A 163 -14.47 6.24 17.63
N PHE A 164 -15.69 6.28 17.08
CA PHE A 164 -15.90 6.22 15.63
C PHE A 164 -15.39 7.49 14.94
N LYS A 165 -15.62 8.65 15.58
CA LYS A 165 -15.12 9.94 15.10
C LYS A 165 -13.59 9.92 15.12
N ASP A 166 -13.00 9.50 16.23
CA ASP A 166 -11.54 9.46 16.40
C ASP A 166 -10.88 8.53 15.37
N ILE A 167 -11.39 7.32 15.19
CA ILE A 167 -10.87 6.36 14.21
C ILE A 167 -10.94 6.92 12.77
N ASN A 168 -12.02 7.64 12.43
CA ASN A 168 -12.14 8.30 11.13
C ASN A 168 -11.17 9.49 10.98
N GLU A 169 -10.98 10.30 12.01
CA GLU A 169 -10.02 11.41 12.01
C GLU A 169 -8.57 10.93 11.92
N TRP A 170 -8.26 9.82 12.58
CA TRP A 170 -6.97 9.14 12.48
C TRP A 170 -6.76 8.44 11.14
N LYS A 171 -7.79 8.36 10.29
CA LYS A 171 -7.78 7.72 8.97
C LYS A 171 -7.29 6.27 9.02
N LEU A 172 -7.60 5.56 10.11
CA LEU A 172 -7.19 4.16 10.23
C LEU A 172 -7.94 3.29 9.21
N PRO A 173 -7.26 2.33 8.58
CA PRO A 173 -7.90 1.31 7.74
C PRO A 173 -8.96 0.52 8.50
N LEU A 174 -10.05 0.17 7.80
CA LEU A 174 -11.19 -0.52 8.42
C LEU A 174 -11.40 -1.89 7.78
N GLY A 175 -11.66 -2.86 8.63
CA GLY A 175 -11.98 -4.23 8.28
C GLY A 175 -13.37 -4.63 8.74
N TYR A 176 -14.02 -5.57 8.05
CA TYR A 176 -15.15 -6.34 8.55
C TYR A 176 -14.74 -7.79 8.74
N HIS A 177 -15.03 -8.35 9.92
CA HIS A 177 -14.71 -9.74 10.26
C HIS A 177 -15.94 -10.64 10.27
N GLY A 178 -17.10 -10.13 10.72
CA GLY A 178 -18.34 -10.90 10.70
C GLY A 178 -18.43 -11.98 11.78
N GLU A 179 -17.86 -11.77 12.98
CA GLU A 179 -17.94 -12.77 14.06
C GLU A 179 -19.40 -13.16 14.36
N GLU A 180 -20.34 -12.22 14.39
CA GLU A 180 -21.77 -12.46 14.60
C GLU A 180 -22.38 -13.51 13.64
N THR A 181 -21.79 -13.67 12.45
CA THR A 181 -22.30 -14.58 11.42
C THR A 181 -21.75 -16.00 11.48
N HIS A 182 -20.61 -16.23 12.15
CA HIS A 182 -19.96 -17.55 12.23
C HIS A 182 -19.72 -17.95 13.68
N GLY A 183 -20.27 -19.09 14.11
CA GLY A 183 -20.21 -19.64 15.49
C GLY A 183 -18.81 -19.67 16.14
N PRO A 184 -18.70 -19.98 17.45
CA PRO A 184 -17.40 -20.15 18.10
C PRO A 184 -16.58 -21.24 17.39
N TYR A 185 -15.32 -20.95 17.05
CA TYR A 185 -14.41 -21.90 16.40
C TYR A 185 -14.33 -23.26 17.14
N PRO A 186 -14.22 -24.40 16.42
CA PRO A 186 -13.95 -24.52 14.99
C PRO A 186 -15.19 -24.93 14.19
N VAL A 187 -15.34 -24.37 12.99
CA VAL A 187 -16.03 -24.92 11.80
C VAL A 187 -16.68 -26.29 12.07
N PRO A 188 -17.96 -26.29 12.44
CA PRO A 188 -18.99 -26.35 11.42
C PRO A 188 -19.92 -25.16 11.53
N CYS A 189 -20.02 -24.41 10.44
CA CYS A 189 -21.19 -23.62 10.10
C CYS A 189 -22.48 -24.38 10.51
N ASP A 190 -23.52 -23.66 10.94
CA ASP A 190 -24.86 -24.24 11.15
C ASP A 190 -25.37 -24.99 9.89
N LEU A 191 -24.76 -24.72 8.73
CA LEU A 191 -24.82 -25.50 7.48
C LEU A 191 -24.43 -26.98 7.59
N ALA A 192 -23.56 -27.39 8.53
CA ALA A 192 -23.22 -28.79 8.75
C ALA A 192 -24.21 -29.51 9.68
N VAL A 193 -24.93 -28.77 10.52
CA VAL A 193 -26.07 -29.28 11.28
C VAL A 193 -27.26 -29.46 10.34
N GLU A 194 -27.49 -28.54 9.39
CA GLU A 194 -28.42 -28.72 8.27
C GLU A 194 -28.01 -29.87 7.31
N ALA A 195 -26.71 -30.11 7.12
CA ALA A 195 -26.21 -31.26 6.37
C ALA A 195 -26.48 -32.62 7.06
N TYR A 196 -26.77 -32.62 8.37
CA TYR A 196 -27.14 -33.83 9.10
C TYR A 196 -28.60 -34.23 8.87
N ASP A 197 -29.48 -33.24 8.66
CA ASP A 197 -30.91 -33.45 8.36
C ASP A 197 -31.15 -33.85 6.89
N LEU A 198 -30.17 -33.68 5.99
CA LEU A 198 -30.28 -34.03 4.57
C LEU A 198 -29.86 -35.47 4.22
N LYS A 199 -29.57 -36.32 5.22
CA LYS A 199 -29.25 -37.74 5.00
C LYS A 199 -30.44 -38.55 4.45
N GLU A 200 -31.65 -38.00 4.44
CA GLU A 200 -32.86 -38.62 3.88
C GLU A 200 -33.15 -38.30 2.40
N ALA A 201 -32.46 -37.35 1.75
CA ALA A 201 -32.72 -37.02 0.35
C ALA A 201 -31.99 -37.96 -0.64
N GLN A 202 -32.42 -39.22 -0.63
CA GLN A 202 -32.05 -40.29 -1.55
C GLN A 202 -32.59 -40.05 -2.97
N GLY A 203 -31.89 -39.23 -3.78
CA GLY A 203 -32.12 -39.18 -5.24
C GLY A 203 -32.55 -37.83 -5.82
N TYR A 204 -31.96 -36.73 -5.37
CA TYR A 204 -32.26 -35.38 -5.86
C TYR A 204 -31.45 -35.00 -7.12
N ASN A 205 -32.13 -34.49 -8.17
CA ASN A 205 -31.58 -34.08 -9.49
C ASN A 205 -31.92 -32.59 -9.84
N GLY A 206 -31.83 -31.66 -8.89
CA GLY A 206 -32.33 -30.27 -9.06
C GLY A 206 -31.29 -29.14 -9.05
N GLN A 207 -31.65 -28.02 -9.70
CA GLN A 207 -30.90 -26.73 -9.89
C GLN A 207 -30.69 -25.89 -8.60
N VAL A 208 -30.56 -26.52 -7.44
CA VAL A 208 -30.72 -25.89 -6.12
C VAL A 208 -29.41 -25.95 -5.32
N SER A 209 -29.11 -24.90 -4.55
CA SER A 209 -28.01 -24.89 -3.58
C SER A 209 -28.27 -25.94 -2.50
N LEU A 210 -27.45 -26.99 -2.47
CA LEU A 210 -27.59 -28.13 -1.54
C LEU A 210 -27.30 -27.74 -0.07
N ASN A 211 -26.83 -26.51 0.13
CA ASN A 211 -26.56 -25.93 1.44
C ASN A 211 -27.80 -25.24 2.04
N THR A 212 -28.71 -24.72 1.22
CA THR A 212 -29.86 -23.93 1.69
C THR A 212 -31.21 -24.51 1.26
N GLY A 213 -31.22 -25.48 0.33
CA GLY A 213 -32.45 -25.95 -0.32
C GLY A 213 -33.10 -24.89 -1.22
N LYS A 214 -32.38 -23.81 -1.55
CA LYS A 214 -32.88 -22.66 -2.32
C LYS A 214 -32.16 -22.50 -3.66
N THR A 215 -32.76 -21.78 -4.60
CA THR A 215 -32.10 -21.43 -5.87
C THR A 215 -30.84 -20.57 -5.60
N TRP A 216 -29.95 -20.45 -6.59
CA TRP A 216 -28.72 -19.67 -6.46
C TRP A 216 -28.98 -18.21 -6.01
N ASP A 217 -29.91 -17.52 -6.65
CA ASP A 217 -30.23 -16.12 -6.33
C ASP A 217 -30.80 -15.97 -4.92
N GLU A 218 -31.65 -16.90 -4.50
CA GLU A 218 -32.20 -16.93 -3.14
C GLU A 218 -31.12 -17.25 -2.09
N ALA A 219 -30.16 -18.12 -2.42
CA ALA A 219 -29.03 -18.42 -1.55
C ALA A 219 -28.10 -17.21 -1.40
N VAL A 220 -27.82 -16.49 -2.50
CA VAL A 220 -27.06 -15.24 -2.48
C VAL A 220 -27.78 -14.18 -1.67
N GLN A 221 -29.09 -14.00 -1.89
CA GLN A 221 -29.89 -13.02 -1.16
C GLN A 221 -29.95 -13.33 0.34
N GLN A 222 -30.09 -14.60 0.72
CA GLN A 222 -30.05 -15.00 2.13
C GLN A 222 -28.72 -14.65 2.79
N VAL A 223 -27.60 -14.76 2.06
CA VAL A 223 -26.31 -14.31 2.58
C VAL A 223 -26.30 -12.79 2.72
N ILE A 224 -26.73 -12.05 1.70
CA ILE A 224 -26.82 -10.58 1.78
C ILE A 224 -27.62 -10.17 3.01
N ASP A 225 -28.77 -10.81 3.24
CA ASP A 225 -29.64 -10.52 4.36
C ASP A 225 -28.93 -10.80 5.70
N ARG A 226 -28.16 -11.90 5.80
CA ARG A 226 -27.38 -12.26 7.00
C ARG A 226 -26.36 -11.19 7.37
N TYR A 227 -25.71 -10.56 6.39
CA TYR A 227 -24.69 -9.53 6.64
C TYR A 227 -25.25 -8.10 6.67
N THR A 228 -26.52 -7.90 6.33
CA THR A 228 -27.15 -6.58 6.26
C THR A 228 -28.09 -6.32 7.44
N HIS A 229 -28.66 -7.37 8.02
CA HIS A 229 -29.71 -7.25 9.03
C HIS A 229 -29.23 -7.64 10.43
N HIS A 230 -29.91 -7.10 11.43
CA HIS A 230 -29.58 -7.31 12.83
C HIS A 230 -29.85 -8.76 13.24
N LEU A 231 -28.93 -9.36 13.97
CA LEU A 231 -29.10 -10.66 14.62
C LEU A 231 -29.09 -10.44 16.14
N PRO A 232 -30.14 -10.85 16.89
CA PRO A 232 -30.14 -10.75 18.34
C PRO A 232 -28.92 -11.48 18.94
N TRP A 233 -28.27 -10.82 19.90
CA TRP A 233 -27.04 -11.32 20.49
C TRP A 233 -26.99 -11.10 22.00
N ARG A 234 -26.20 -11.92 22.67
CA ARG A 234 -25.91 -11.79 24.10
C ARG A 234 -24.45 -12.08 24.36
N ILE A 235 -23.77 -11.21 25.11
CA ILE A 235 -22.38 -11.41 25.53
C ILE A 235 -22.38 -11.81 27.00
N ASP A 236 -21.67 -12.87 27.35
CA ASP A 236 -21.34 -13.18 28.74
C ASP A 236 -20.35 -12.12 29.21
N GLU A 237 -20.80 -11.15 30.03
CA GLU A 237 -19.95 -10.04 30.47
C GLU A 237 -18.74 -10.48 31.31
N LYS A 238 -18.76 -11.68 31.90
CA LYS A 238 -17.63 -12.20 32.67
C LYS A 238 -16.50 -12.69 31.76
N THR A 239 -16.85 -13.39 30.69
CA THR A 239 -15.87 -13.99 29.76
C THR A 239 -15.67 -13.15 28.50
N ARG A 240 -16.57 -12.20 28.26
CA ARG A 240 -16.68 -11.37 27.05
C ARG A 240 -16.90 -12.16 25.77
N MET A 241 -17.35 -13.40 25.92
CA MET A 241 -17.66 -14.30 24.82
C MET A 241 -19.11 -14.14 24.41
N LEU A 242 -19.38 -14.21 23.11
CA LEU A 242 -20.74 -14.26 22.58
C LEU A 242 -21.43 -15.57 23.01
N GLU A 243 -22.54 -15.46 23.73
CA GLU A 243 -23.41 -16.58 24.09
C GLU A 243 -24.24 -16.99 22.87
N ARG A 244 -24.08 -18.25 22.42
CA ARG A 244 -24.83 -18.82 21.29
C ARG A 244 -25.59 -20.10 21.66
N LYS A 245 -26.27 -20.08 22.80
CA LYS A 245 -26.96 -21.28 23.29
C LYS A 245 -28.26 -21.59 22.54
N GLU A 246 -28.81 -20.62 21.80
CA GLU A 246 -30.08 -20.74 21.09
C GLU A 246 -29.95 -20.16 19.67
N PRO A 247 -30.58 -20.78 18.66
CA PRO A 247 -30.68 -20.21 17.31
C PRO A 247 -31.43 -18.87 17.35
N ALA A 248 -30.91 -17.86 16.64
CA ALA A 248 -31.55 -16.56 16.50
C ALA A 248 -31.94 -16.30 15.03
N THR A 249 -33.08 -15.65 14.80
CA THR A 249 -33.51 -15.21 13.47
C THR A 249 -33.11 -13.76 13.22
N HIS A 250 -32.80 -13.43 11.97
CA HIS A 250 -32.47 -12.06 11.58
C HIS A 250 -33.72 -11.18 11.65
N ASP A 251 -33.57 -10.00 12.27
CA ASP A 251 -34.55 -8.94 12.27
C ASP A 251 -34.35 -8.08 11.02
N ASN A 252 -35.01 -8.47 9.92
CA ASN A 252 -34.92 -7.78 8.64
C ASN A 252 -35.42 -6.32 8.69
N SER A 253 -36.06 -5.88 9.78
CA SER A 253 -36.47 -4.48 9.95
C SER A 253 -35.34 -3.57 10.46
N LYS A 254 -34.23 -4.14 10.91
CA LYS A 254 -33.11 -3.41 11.50
C LYS A 254 -31.81 -3.70 10.76
N LEU A 255 -31.02 -2.64 10.62
CA LEU A 255 -29.69 -2.72 10.07
C LEU A 255 -28.74 -3.40 11.06
N GLY A 256 -27.95 -4.34 10.58
CA GLY A 256 -26.91 -5.03 11.34
C GLY A 256 -25.70 -5.34 10.47
N GLY A 257 -24.80 -6.16 10.99
CA GLY A 257 -23.70 -6.70 10.21
C GLY A 257 -22.79 -5.66 9.53
N LEU A 258 -22.33 -6.01 8.33
CA LEU A 258 -21.48 -5.20 7.46
C LEU A 258 -22.13 -3.85 7.14
N ALA A 259 -23.43 -3.84 6.85
CA ALA A 259 -24.14 -2.63 6.47
C ALA A 259 -24.19 -1.61 7.62
N LEU A 260 -24.32 -2.07 8.87
CA LEU A 260 -24.22 -1.21 10.04
C LEU A 260 -22.81 -0.63 10.22
N VAL A 261 -21.77 -1.42 10.00
CA VAL A 261 -20.37 -0.95 10.07
C VAL A 261 -20.13 0.13 9.01
N GLN A 262 -20.44 -0.14 7.74
CA GLN A 262 -20.24 0.82 6.64
C GLN A 262 -21.02 2.12 6.89
N LYS A 263 -22.28 2.02 7.34
CA LYS A 263 -23.10 3.19 7.68
C LYS A 263 -22.49 4.00 8.83
N THR A 264 -21.99 3.34 9.87
CA THR A 264 -21.44 4.00 11.05
C THR A 264 -20.18 4.80 10.71
N PHE A 265 -19.30 4.24 9.87
CA PHE A 265 -18.08 4.92 9.47
C PHE A 265 -18.26 5.85 8.26
N GLY A 266 -19.38 5.76 7.54
CA GLY A 266 -19.65 6.59 6.36
C GLY A 266 -18.77 6.25 5.15
N ARG A 267 -18.21 5.03 5.12
CA ARG A 267 -17.34 4.55 4.04
C ARG A 267 -17.37 3.03 3.95
N ASP A 268 -16.97 2.52 2.80
CA ASP A 268 -16.77 1.08 2.61
C ASP A 268 -15.61 0.57 3.47
N VAL A 269 -15.66 -0.71 3.85
CA VAL A 269 -14.65 -1.36 4.69
C VAL A 269 -14.10 -2.58 3.97
N SER A 270 -12.81 -2.83 4.16
CA SER A 270 -12.18 -4.03 3.61
C SER A 270 -12.71 -5.26 4.33
N MET A 271 -12.76 -6.41 3.65
CA MET A 271 -13.21 -7.64 4.25
C MET A 271 -12.06 -8.63 4.38
N MET A 272 -12.01 -9.39 5.47
CA MET A 272 -11.06 -10.51 5.55
C MET A 272 -11.59 -11.68 4.71
N PRO A 273 -10.90 -12.12 3.64
CA PRO A 273 -11.43 -13.11 2.69
C PRO A 273 -11.52 -14.54 3.24
N SER A 274 -11.11 -14.79 4.49
CA SER A 274 -11.04 -16.15 5.03
C SER A 274 -12.39 -16.85 5.16
N HIS A 275 -13.51 -16.12 5.14
CA HIS A 275 -14.86 -16.69 5.28
C HIS A 275 -15.58 -16.86 3.92
N ALA A 276 -15.10 -16.21 2.86
CA ALA A 276 -15.74 -16.19 1.54
C ALA A 276 -15.65 -17.53 0.77
N LEU A 277 -15.06 -18.54 1.38
CA LEU A 277 -14.75 -19.83 0.77
C LEU A 277 -15.51 -20.99 1.40
N GLU A 278 -16.24 -20.72 2.49
CA GLU A 278 -17.09 -21.71 3.16
C GLU A 278 -18.29 -22.07 2.27
N SER A 279 -18.78 -21.13 1.45
CA SER A 279 -19.73 -21.43 0.38
C SER A 279 -19.67 -20.47 -0.80
N ALA A 280 -20.07 -20.99 -1.96
CA ALA A 280 -20.15 -20.29 -3.23
C ALA A 280 -21.03 -19.00 -3.20
N PRO A 281 -22.25 -19.04 -2.64
CA PRO A 281 -23.09 -17.85 -2.54
C PRO A 281 -22.52 -16.79 -1.60
N GLU A 282 -21.75 -17.17 -0.58
CA GLU A 282 -21.13 -16.21 0.34
C GLU A 282 -20.07 -15.39 -0.36
N GLY A 283 -19.10 -16.04 -1.02
CA GLY A 283 -18.09 -15.34 -1.79
C GLY A 283 -18.68 -14.40 -2.86
N TYR A 284 -19.79 -14.81 -3.49
CA TYR A 284 -20.48 -13.98 -4.48
C TYR A 284 -21.28 -12.81 -3.85
N ALA A 285 -22.05 -13.06 -2.79
CA ALA A 285 -22.79 -12.04 -2.06
C ALA A 285 -21.87 -10.95 -1.52
N PHE A 286 -20.72 -11.32 -0.98
CA PHE A 286 -19.74 -10.38 -0.44
C PHE A 286 -19.21 -9.41 -1.49
N ARG A 287 -18.96 -9.88 -2.72
CA ARG A 287 -18.54 -9.03 -3.85
C ARG A 287 -19.58 -8.00 -4.25
N LYS A 288 -20.87 -8.25 -3.96
CA LYS A 288 -21.94 -7.28 -4.19
C LYS A 288 -22.07 -6.25 -3.05
N MET A 289 -21.61 -6.60 -1.86
CA MET A 289 -21.77 -5.77 -0.65
C MET A 289 -20.53 -4.90 -0.33
N SER A 290 -19.38 -5.20 -0.94
CA SER A 290 -18.15 -4.42 -0.78
C SER A 290 -17.49 -4.15 -2.14
N THR A 291 -17.01 -2.92 -2.32
CA THR A 291 -16.24 -2.47 -3.49
C THR A 291 -14.78 -2.97 -3.45
N PHE A 292 -14.36 -3.60 -2.36
CA PHE A 292 -13.01 -4.11 -2.21
C PHE A 292 -12.72 -5.25 -3.19
N SER A 293 -11.99 -4.93 -4.26
CA SER A 293 -11.76 -5.80 -5.42
C SER A 293 -10.42 -6.55 -5.38
N PHE A 294 -9.97 -6.95 -4.19
CA PHE A 294 -8.77 -7.79 -4.05
C PHE A 294 -9.20 -9.24 -3.81
N ASP A 295 -9.54 -9.91 -4.90
CA ASP A 295 -9.96 -11.31 -4.91
C ASP A 295 -8.81 -12.20 -4.43
N GLN A 296 -8.97 -12.80 -3.24
CA GLN A 296 -8.13 -13.91 -2.87
C GLN A 296 -8.55 -15.15 -3.66
N PRO A 297 -7.58 -15.94 -4.17
CA PRO A 297 -7.88 -17.31 -4.54
C PRO A 297 -8.28 -18.12 -3.29
N ALA A 298 -8.98 -19.24 -3.48
CA ALA A 298 -9.55 -20.07 -2.42
C ALA A 298 -8.55 -20.69 -1.40
N MET A 299 -7.26 -20.50 -1.57
CA MET A 299 -6.26 -21.41 -1.01
C MET A 299 -5.24 -20.89 0.01
N PRO A 300 -4.89 -19.59 0.07
CA PRO A 300 -4.28 -19.02 1.27
C PRO A 300 -5.08 -19.34 2.54
N THR A 301 -6.40 -19.22 2.42
CA THR A 301 -7.36 -19.51 3.48
C THR A 301 -7.39 -20.99 3.82
N ALA A 302 -7.31 -21.88 2.83
CA ALA A 302 -7.23 -23.32 3.07
C ALA A 302 -5.93 -23.67 3.81
N ALA A 303 -4.77 -23.14 3.40
CA ALA A 303 -3.51 -23.34 4.13
C ALA A 303 -3.56 -22.78 5.57
N HIS A 304 -4.20 -21.63 5.76
CA HIS A 304 -4.45 -21.08 7.09
C HIS A 304 -5.31 -21.99 7.96
N ALA A 305 -6.43 -22.49 7.42
CA ALA A 305 -7.30 -23.44 8.10
C ALA A 305 -6.53 -24.74 8.43
N LEU A 306 -5.75 -25.28 7.50
CA LEU A 306 -4.96 -26.50 7.71
C LEU A 306 -3.93 -26.36 8.83
N ARG A 307 -3.29 -25.20 8.97
CA ARG A 307 -2.39 -24.91 10.09
C ARG A 307 -3.13 -24.87 11.42
N ILE A 308 -4.32 -24.26 11.45
CA ILE A 308 -5.19 -24.26 12.64
C ILE A 308 -5.55 -25.70 13.03
N PHE A 309 -5.91 -26.53 12.03
CA PHE A 309 -6.30 -27.93 12.22
C PHE A 309 -5.11 -28.91 12.33
N ARG A 310 -3.87 -28.41 12.20
CA ARG A 310 -2.61 -29.17 12.28
C ARG A 310 -2.50 -30.33 11.28
N ILE A 311 -2.99 -30.14 10.06
CA ILE A 311 -2.93 -31.16 8.99
C ILE A 311 -1.74 -30.88 8.07
N GLN A 312 -0.54 -31.06 8.62
CA GLN A 312 0.73 -30.64 8.00
C GLN A 312 1.00 -31.30 6.64
N ASP A 313 0.61 -32.57 6.45
CA ASP A 313 0.82 -33.28 5.18
C ASP A 313 -0.03 -32.72 4.03
N LEU A 314 -1.23 -32.20 4.31
CA LEU A 314 -2.09 -31.55 3.30
C LEU A 314 -1.62 -30.12 3.01
N GLU A 315 -1.09 -29.43 4.01
CA GLU A 315 -0.45 -28.13 3.84
C GLU A 315 0.76 -28.27 2.90
N GLU A 316 1.66 -29.23 3.15
CA GLU A 316 2.84 -29.49 2.33
C GLU A 316 2.45 -29.86 0.88
N LYS A 317 1.39 -30.64 0.68
CA LYS A 317 0.84 -30.94 -0.66
C LYS A 317 0.26 -29.71 -1.36
N ALA A 318 -0.52 -28.90 -0.64
CA ALA A 318 -1.08 -27.65 -1.19
C ALA A 318 0.03 -26.70 -1.64
N MET A 319 1.05 -26.52 -0.80
CA MET A 319 2.20 -25.67 -1.07
C MET A 319 3.11 -26.24 -2.17
N GLY A 320 3.26 -27.56 -2.25
CA GLY A 320 4.02 -28.23 -3.31
C GLY A 320 3.40 -28.07 -4.71
N ILE A 321 2.07 -27.96 -4.82
CA ILE A 321 1.38 -27.69 -6.10
C ILE A 321 1.58 -26.25 -6.55
N ALA A 322 1.55 -25.29 -5.62
CA ALA A 322 1.94 -23.90 -5.92
C ALA A 322 3.40 -23.84 -6.40
N GLY A 323 4.25 -24.74 -5.88
CA GLY A 323 5.67 -24.87 -6.13
C GLY A 323 6.50 -24.25 -5.01
N ASP A 324 7.63 -24.88 -4.67
CA ASP A 324 8.46 -24.56 -3.49
C ASP A 324 8.92 -23.08 -3.38
N LYS A 325 8.97 -22.36 -4.51
CA LYS A 325 9.43 -20.97 -4.63
C LYS A 325 8.30 -19.96 -4.87
N THR A 326 7.11 -20.49 -5.11
CA THR A 326 5.97 -19.77 -5.60
C THR A 326 5.05 -19.49 -4.42
N GLY A 327 5.12 -18.26 -3.91
CA GLY A 327 4.06 -17.72 -3.05
C GLY A 327 2.79 -17.42 -3.86
N ALA A 328 2.32 -18.34 -4.71
CA ALA A 328 1.14 -18.13 -5.58
C ALA A 328 -0.14 -17.82 -4.80
N PHE A 329 -0.11 -17.99 -3.49
CA PHE A 329 -1.22 -17.74 -2.62
C PHE A 329 -0.68 -16.95 -1.44
N TRP A 330 -1.27 -15.79 -1.20
CA TRP A 330 -1.12 -14.97 0.00
C TRP A 330 -0.48 -15.77 1.13
N PHE A 331 0.78 -15.52 1.43
CA PHE A 331 1.35 -16.16 2.60
C PHE A 331 0.84 -15.40 3.83
N MET A 332 -0.11 -16.00 4.53
CA MET A 332 -0.46 -15.62 5.89
C MET A 332 0.64 -16.05 6.87
N GLY A 333 1.85 -15.55 6.68
CA GLY A 333 2.87 -15.57 7.72
C GLY A 333 2.40 -14.65 8.83
N ARG A 334 1.96 -15.22 9.96
CA ARG A 334 1.66 -14.43 11.14
C ARG A 334 2.98 -14.11 11.82
N LEU A 335 3.35 -12.83 11.81
CA LEU A 335 4.47 -12.36 12.63
C LEU A 335 4.16 -12.47 14.13
N THR A 336 2.88 -12.61 14.48
CA THR A 336 2.36 -12.73 15.85
C THR A 336 1.05 -13.52 15.84
N CYS A 337 0.92 -14.45 16.79
CA CYS A 337 -0.25 -15.32 16.96
C CYS A 337 -1.30 -14.76 17.95
N LYS A 338 -2.58 -15.03 17.69
CA LYS A 338 -3.73 -14.76 18.58
C LYS A 338 -3.63 -15.56 19.90
N GLY A 339 -3.97 -14.93 21.02
CA GLY A 339 -4.38 -15.61 22.26
C GLY A 339 -3.31 -16.45 22.97
N ALA A 340 -2.02 -16.13 22.83
CA ALA A 340 -0.99 -16.80 23.60
C ALA A 340 -1.05 -16.36 25.08
N ASN A 341 -1.81 -17.11 25.88
CA ASN A 341 -1.38 -17.46 27.21
C ASN A 341 0.11 -17.82 27.12
N GLU A 342 0.98 -17.21 27.92
CA GLU A 342 2.45 -17.36 27.87
C GLU A 342 2.93 -18.83 27.83
N ARG A 343 2.06 -19.77 28.19
CA ARG A 343 2.26 -21.23 28.21
C ARG A 343 2.08 -21.96 26.87
N LEU A 344 1.47 -21.35 25.83
CA LEU A 344 1.06 -22.08 24.61
C LEU A 344 1.78 -21.71 23.32
N GLY A 345 2.75 -20.79 23.35
CA GLY A 345 3.75 -20.61 22.29
C GLY A 345 3.18 -20.63 20.87
N GLY A 346 2.37 -19.64 20.51
CA GLY A 346 2.07 -19.43 19.11
C GLY A 346 3.27 -18.79 18.39
N GLU A 347 3.22 -18.81 17.07
CA GLU A 347 4.31 -18.37 16.19
C GLU A 347 4.77 -16.94 16.59
N CYS A 348 6.02 -16.89 17.05
CA CYS A 348 6.81 -15.69 17.39
C CYS A 348 6.55 -14.97 18.72
N GLY A 349 5.53 -15.34 19.51
CA GLY A 349 5.36 -14.89 20.89
C GLY A 349 5.67 -13.40 21.13
N GLY A 350 4.94 -12.49 20.47
CA GLY A 350 4.84 -11.04 20.76
C GLY A 350 6.11 -10.18 20.73
N LYS A 351 7.30 -10.76 20.83
CA LYS A 351 8.57 -10.06 21.07
C LYS A 351 9.34 -9.91 19.77
N ILE A 352 10.03 -8.77 19.63
CA ILE A 352 10.85 -8.41 18.45
C ILE A 352 11.79 -9.53 17.98
N GLY A 353 12.32 -10.36 18.90
CA GLY A 353 13.19 -11.48 18.56
C GLY A 353 12.53 -12.55 17.67
N GLY A 354 11.21 -12.73 17.76
CA GLY A 354 10.44 -13.60 16.87
C GLY A 354 10.25 -12.99 15.48
N VAL A 355 9.81 -11.73 15.43
CA VAL A 355 9.61 -10.97 14.18
C VAL A 355 10.89 -10.92 13.35
N ARG A 356 12.02 -10.58 13.99
CA ARG A 356 13.33 -10.50 13.35
C ARG A 356 13.75 -11.84 12.73
N ARG A 357 13.59 -12.94 13.48
CA ARG A 357 13.96 -14.29 13.01
C ARG A 357 13.19 -14.68 11.76
N VAL A 358 11.87 -14.45 11.74
CA VAL A 358 11.02 -14.78 10.58
C VAL A 358 11.45 -13.99 9.36
N LEU A 359 11.69 -12.69 9.51
CA LEU A 359 12.09 -11.82 8.41
C LEU A 359 13.50 -12.15 7.88
N GLU A 360 14.41 -12.57 8.76
CA GLU A 360 15.76 -13.00 8.38
C GLU A 360 15.77 -14.36 7.65
N SER A 361 14.85 -15.27 7.98
CA SER A 361 14.74 -16.60 7.36
C SER A 361 13.75 -16.67 6.20
N LEU A 362 13.10 -15.56 5.83
CA LEU A 362 12.08 -15.55 4.79
C LEU A 362 12.72 -15.72 3.41
N ASP A 363 12.24 -16.69 2.63
CA ASP A 363 12.56 -16.77 1.20
C ASP A 363 11.99 -15.53 0.49
N ARG A 364 12.84 -14.84 -0.28
CA ARG A 364 12.52 -13.58 -0.95
C ARG A 364 12.86 -13.62 -2.44
N SER A 365 12.77 -14.79 -3.07
CA SER A 365 12.90 -14.91 -4.53
C SER A 365 11.74 -14.21 -5.26
N GLU A 366 10.60 -14.09 -4.58
CA GLU A 366 9.38 -13.42 -5.03
C GLU A 366 8.89 -12.45 -3.95
N PRO A 367 8.07 -11.43 -4.30
CA PRO A 367 7.48 -10.53 -3.31
C PRO A 367 6.69 -11.30 -2.23
N ARG A 368 6.67 -10.76 -1.02
CA ARG A 368 6.00 -11.38 0.14
C ARG A 368 5.04 -10.39 0.78
N ILE A 369 3.82 -10.81 1.11
CA ILE A 369 2.91 -10.07 1.99
C ILE A 369 2.82 -10.87 3.29
N LEU A 370 2.97 -10.24 4.44
CA LEU A 370 2.90 -10.86 5.77
C LEU A 370 1.80 -10.20 6.59
N LEU A 371 1.07 -10.98 7.38
CA LEU A 371 0.07 -10.44 8.31
C LEU A 371 0.71 -10.26 9.69
N MET A 372 0.51 -9.09 10.29
CA MET A 372 1.00 -8.80 11.65
C MET A 372 -0.19 -8.52 12.57
N GLY A 373 -0.45 -9.45 13.49
CA GLY A 373 -1.53 -9.33 14.45
C GLY A 373 -1.14 -8.48 15.66
N PHE A 374 -2.04 -7.62 16.09
CA PHE A 374 -1.81 -6.72 17.23
C PHE A 374 -2.75 -7.01 18.40
N SER A 375 -3.02 -8.30 18.65
CA SER A 375 -3.77 -8.76 19.83
C SER A 375 -2.90 -8.66 21.08
N HIS A 376 -3.48 -8.21 22.20
CA HIS A 376 -2.80 -7.98 23.48
C HIS A 376 -1.58 -7.04 23.35
N ILE A 377 -1.77 -5.88 22.72
CA ILE A 377 -0.71 -4.88 22.62
C ILE A 377 -0.25 -4.42 24.01
N ASP A 378 1.02 -4.71 24.27
CA ASP A 378 1.88 -3.84 25.06
C ASP A 378 2.42 -2.74 24.13
N ALA A 379 2.19 -1.48 24.49
CA ALA A 379 2.53 -0.33 23.65
C ALA A 379 4.04 -0.23 23.42
N ASP A 380 4.85 -0.64 24.39
CA ASP A 380 6.31 -0.61 24.29
C ASP A 380 6.81 -1.68 23.31
N ASP A 381 6.26 -2.90 23.38
CA ASP A 381 6.60 -3.99 22.45
C ASP A 381 6.17 -3.67 21.00
N ALA A 382 4.99 -3.06 20.84
CA ALA A 382 4.52 -2.57 19.54
C ALA A 382 5.44 -1.47 18.99
N ALA A 383 5.85 -0.52 19.84
CA ALA A 383 6.78 0.55 19.47
C ALA A 383 8.16 0.00 19.09
N VAL A 384 8.67 -1.00 19.81
CA VAL A 384 9.94 -1.65 19.48
C VAL A 384 9.86 -2.33 18.11
N SER A 385 8.79 -3.08 17.85
CA SER A 385 8.61 -3.77 16.57
C SER A 385 8.41 -2.79 15.41
N ALA A 386 7.62 -1.73 15.61
CA ALA A 386 7.41 -0.69 14.61
C ALA A 386 8.70 0.09 14.31
N ARG A 387 9.49 0.43 15.34
CA ARG A 387 10.81 1.07 15.15
C ARG A 387 11.75 0.19 14.35
N TYR A 388 11.86 -1.10 14.67
CA TYR A 388 12.70 -2.02 13.90
C TYR A 388 12.25 -2.11 12.45
N LEU A 389 10.94 -2.21 12.20
CA LEU A 389 10.43 -2.28 10.83
C LEU A 389 10.69 -0.98 10.05
N ASN A 390 10.35 0.17 10.63
CA ASN A 390 10.48 1.48 9.99
C ASN A 390 11.92 1.94 9.82
N ASN A 391 12.79 1.67 10.79
CA ASN A 391 14.13 2.26 10.84
C ASN A 391 15.23 1.30 10.39
N ASP A 392 15.00 -0.01 10.51
CA ASP A 392 16.02 -1.02 10.19
C ASP A 392 15.59 -1.87 8.99
N PHE A 393 14.45 -2.56 9.09
CA PHE A 393 14.08 -3.58 8.12
C PHE A 393 13.65 -2.99 6.77
N PHE A 394 12.71 -2.03 6.72
CA PHE A 394 12.28 -1.45 5.45
C PHE A 394 13.42 -0.69 4.74
N PRO A 395 14.23 0.15 5.43
CA PRO A 395 15.37 0.81 4.79
C PRO A 395 16.42 -0.17 4.24
N ALA A 396 16.66 -1.30 4.94
CA ALA A 396 17.57 -2.34 4.47
C ALA A 396 17.00 -3.19 3.33
N ASN A 397 15.71 -3.10 3.04
CA ASN A 397 15.00 -3.97 2.10
C ASN A 397 14.10 -3.16 1.16
N PRO A 398 14.67 -2.48 0.15
CA PRO A 398 13.95 -1.58 -0.74
C PRO A 398 12.67 -2.17 -1.33
N GLY A 399 11.60 -1.38 -1.31
CA GLY A 399 10.25 -1.78 -1.74
C GLY A 399 9.43 -2.49 -0.65
N SER A 400 10.06 -2.93 0.45
CA SER A 400 9.33 -3.46 1.62
C SER A 400 8.69 -2.30 2.40
N CYS A 401 7.44 -2.43 2.81
CA CYS A 401 6.73 -1.38 3.53
C CYS A 401 5.53 -1.93 4.32
N TRP A 402 4.91 -1.07 5.12
CA TRP A 402 3.56 -1.32 5.61
C TRP A 402 2.54 -1.22 4.48
N VAL A 403 1.55 -2.10 4.51
CA VAL A 403 0.38 -2.03 3.63
C VAL A 403 -0.90 -2.18 4.45
N SER A 404 -1.94 -1.46 4.07
CA SER A 404 -3.34 -1.76 4.39
C SER A 404 -4.04 -2.35 3.16
N PRO A 405 -5.25 -2.92 3.31
CA PRO A 405 -6.07 -3.40 2.19
C PRO A 405 -6.25 -2.32 1.11
N GLU A 406 -6.50 -1.08 1.50
CA GLU A 406 -6.68 0.06 0.60
C GLU A 406 -5.40 0.48 -0.12
N SER A 407 -4.23 0.30 0.52
CA SER A 407 -2.93 0.59 -0.12
C SER A 407 -2.42 -0.57 -0.97
N LEU A 408 -2.87 -1.81 -0.70
CA LEU A 408 -2.36 -3.01 -1.34
C LEU A 408 -2.57 -2.99 -2.86
N ILE A 409 -3.72 -2.48 -3.32
CA ILE A 409 -4.05 -2.32 -4.74
C ILE A 409 -3.13 -1.32 -5.49
N LYS A 410 -2.33 -0.54 -4.77
CA LYS A 410 -1.34 0.37 -5.36
C LYS A 410 -0.04 -0.35 -5.68
N GLU A 411 0.34 -1.32 -4.84
CA GLU A 411 1.59 -2.07 -4.96
C GLU A 411 1.48 -3.22 -5.98
N PHE A 412 0.29 -3.81 -6.08
CA PHE A 412 0.05 -4.99 -6.91
C PHE A 412 -0.83 -4.70 -8.11
N GLU A 413 -0.50 -5.29 -9.25
CA GLU A 413 -1.32 -5.26 -10.46
C GLU A 413 -2.72 -5.78 -10.18
N GLY A 414 -3.72 -5.16 -10.81
CA GLY A 414 -5.10 -5.62 -10.69
C GLY A 414 -5.23 -7.03 -11.26
N GLU A 415 -6.21 -7.78 -10.76
CA GLU A 415 -6.46 -9.16 -11.20
C GLU A 415 -6.72 -9.25 -12.72
N LYS A 416 -7.08 -8.18 -13.43
CA LYS A 416 -7.61 -8.26 -14.80
C LYS A 416 -7.10 -7.20 -15.78
N GLU A 417 -5.87 -6.73 -15.58
CA GLU A 417 -5.25 -5.64 -16.38
C GLU A 417 -4.43 -6.12 -17.60
N ASP A 418 -4.41 -7.42 -17.88
CA ASP A 418 -3.56 -8.00 -18.93
C ASP A 418 -4.08 -7.70 -20.35
N LYS A 419 -3.13 -7.40 -21.25
CA LYS A 419 -3.37 -7.21 -22.68
C LYS A 419 -2.54 -8.23 -23.47
N PHE A 420 -3.17 -8.97 -24.36
CA PHE A 420 -2.51 -10.06 -25.11
C PHE A 420 -2.30 -9.71 -26.57
N SER A 421 -1.10 -9.91 -27.09
CA SER A 421 -0.87 -9.92 -28.54
C SER A 421 -1.24 -11.29 -29.13
N LEU A 422 -1.38 -11.38 -30.46
CA LEU A 422 -1.60 -12.67 -31.13
C LEU A 422 -0.47 -13.67 -30.83
N HIS A 423 0.76 -13.18 -30.72
CA HIS A 423 1.89 -14.04 -30.41
C HIS A 423 1.87 -14.52 -28.95
N ASP A 424 1.36 -13.72 -28.00
CA ASP A 424 1.16 -14.21 -26.63
C ASP A 424 0.12 -15.33 -26.61
N LEU A 425 -0.93 -15.25 -27.44
CA LEU A 425 -1.92 -16.31 -27.58
C LEU A 425 -1.37 -17.60 -28.19
N GLU A 426 -0.42 -17.51 -29.13
CA GLU A 426 0.28 -18.68 -29.69
C GLU A 426 1.07 -19.41 -28.59
N GLU A 427 1.81 -18.67 -27.75
CA GLU A 427 2.58 -19.23 -26.65
C GLU A 427 1.69 -19.80 -25.55
N ILE A 428 0.59 -19.11 -25.19
CA ILE A 428 -0.45 -19.61 -24.28
C ILE A 428 -1.01 -20.94 -24.79
N SER A 429 -1.33 -21.02 -26.08
CA SER A 429 -1.86 -22.24 -26.70
C SER A 429 -0.88 -23.40 -26.62
N LYS A 430 0.40 -23.15 -26.95
CA LYS A 430 1.47 -24.17 -26.82
C LYS A 430 1.63 -24.64 -25.38
N TYR A 431 1.57 -23.74 -24.41
CA TYR A 431 1.69 -24.08 -23.00
C TYR A 431 0.53 -24.98 -22.56
N ILE A 432 -0.72 -24.58 -22.86
CA ILE A 432 -1.92 -25.36 -22.55
C ILE A 432 -1.79 -26.78 -23.09
N ILE A 433 -1.45 -26.93 -24.37
CA ILE A 433 -1.36 -28.23 -25.05
C ILE A 433 -0.25 -29.09 -24.44
N SER A 434 0.95 -28.52 -24.24
CA SER A 434 2.12 -29.27 -23.73
C SER A 434 1.99 -29.69 -22.27
N HIS A 435 1.17 -28.99 -21.48
CA HIS A 435 0.96 -29.27 -20.05
C HIS A 435 -0.39 -29.95 -19.78
N TRP A 436 -1.17 -30.28 -20.81
CA TRP A 436 -2.45 -30.96 -20.65
C TRP A 436 -2.25 -32.42 -20.23
N LYS A 437 -2.62 -32.76 -19.00
CA LYS A 437 -2.56 -34.12 -18.44
C LYS A 437 -3.95 -34.57 -18.02
N SER A 438 -4.79 -34.85 -19.02
CA SER A 438 -6.24 -35.18 -18.91
C SER A 438 -7.13 -34.11 -18.26
N ARG A 439 -6.57 -32.95 -17.92
CA ARG A 439 -7.23 -31.77 -17.36
C ARG A 439 -6.33 -30.53 -17.53
N PRO A 440 -6.84 -29.29 -17.40
CA PRO A 440 -6.04 -28.08 -17.57
C PRO A 440 -4.97 -27.95 -16.47
N PRO A 441 -3.86 -27.24 -16.74
CA PRO A 441 -2.88 -26.91 -15.70
C PRO A 441 -3.47 -25.92 -14.68
N ASP A 442 -2.84 -25.78 -13.51
CA ASP A 442 -3.32 -24.88 -12.44
C ASP A 442 -3.26 -23.39 -12.84
N PHE A 443 -2.31 -23.03 -13.71
CA PHE A 443 -2.18 -21.74 -14.37
C PHE A 443 -1.36 -21.92 -15.66
N ILE A 444 -1.33 -20.89 -16.50
CA ILE A 444 -0.57 -20.89 -17.75
C ILE A 444 0.65 -19.99 -17.61
N GLU A 445 1.83 -20.47 -17.98
CA GLU A 445 3.04 -19.66 -18.01
C GLU A 445 3.34 -19.18 -19.42
N CYS A 446 3.43 -17.87 -19.61
CA CYS A 446 3.77 -17.25 -20.88
C CYS A 446 4.72 -16.08 -20.63
N ARG A 447 5.97 -16.18 -21.12
CA ARG A 447 6.97 -15.09 -21.03
C ARG A 447 7.22 -14.59 -19.61
N GLY A 448 7.23 -15.50 -18.62
CA GLY A 448 7.39 -15.17 -17.20
C GLY A 448 6.13 -14.61 -16.55
N LEU A 449 5.01 -14.53 -17.27
CA LEU A 449 3.69 -14.22 -16.73
C LEU A 449 2.96 -15.50 -16.38
N ARG A 450 2.25 -15.50 -15.25
CA ARG A 450 1.29 -16.55 -14.88
C ARG A 450 -0.12 -16.05 -15.11
N ILE A 451 -0.81 -16.71 -16.03
CA ILE A 451 -2.12 -16.33 -16.55
C ILE A 451 -3.16 -17.32 -16.00
N SER A 452 -4.32 -16.79 -15.60
CA SER A 452 -5.42 -17.62 -15.10
C SER A 452 -6.13 -18.36 -16.25
N LEU A 453 -6.81 -19.46 -15.94
CA LEU A 453 -7.59 -20.19 -16.95
C LEU A 453 -8.75 -19.34 -17.51
N CYS A 454 -9.37 -18.49 -16.69
CA CYS A 454 -10.38 -17.52 -17.13
C CYS A 454 -9.82 -16.52 -18.15
N ASP A 455 -8.67 -15.92 -17.84
CA ASP A 455 -8.05 -14.93 -18.74
C ASP A 455 -7.68 -15.59 -20.08
N ALA A 456 -7.08 -16.78 -20.04
CA ALA A 456 -6.73 -17.52 -21.24
C ALA A 456 -7.96 -17.93 -22.06
N PHE A 457 -9.05 -18.34 -21.40
CA PHE A 457 -10.31 -18.70 -22.06
C PHE A 457 -10.89 -17.54 -22.86
N GLU A 458 -11.01 -16.36 -22.23
CA GLU A 458 -11.52 -15.17 -22.94
C GLU A 458 -10.54 -14.68 -24.02
N ALA A 459 -9.25 -14.65 -23.70
CA ALA A 459 -8.23 -14.15 -24.62
C ALA A 459 -8.16 -14.99 -25.90
N LEU A 460 -8.25 -16.33 -25.79
CA LEU A 460 -8.30 -17.23 -26.94
C LEU A 460 -9.60 -17.06 -27.73
N ALA A 461 -10.76 -16.96 -27.08
CA ALA A 461 -12.04 -16.72 -27.76
C ALA A 461 -12.00 -15.41 -28.58
N ARG A 462 -11.50 -14.32 -27.99
CA ARG A 462 -11.33 -13.03 -28.68
C ARG A 462 -10.27 -13.10 -29.77
N GLY A 463 -9.20 -13.88 -29.55
CA GLY A 463 -8.16 -14.15 -30.55
C GLY A 463 -8.72 -14.84 -31.80
N MET A 464 -9.57 -15.85 -31.62
CA MET A 464 -10.24 -16.53 -32.73
C MET A 464 -11.07 -15.53 -33.56
N MET A 465 -11.77 -14.58 -32.92
CA MET A 465 -12.52 -13.55 -33.64
C MET A 465 -11.66 -12.65 -34.53
N ARG A 466 -10.43 -12.40 -34.10
CA ARG A 466 -9.47 -11.61 -34.86
C ARG A 466 -8.93 -12.37 -36.07
N LEU A 467 -8.77 -13.69 -35.98
CA LEU A 467 -8.37 -14.55 -37.11
C LEU A 467 -9.50 -14.75 -38.14
N GLY A 468 -10.77 -14.68 -37.72
CA GLY A 468 -11.94 -14.89 -38.59
C GLY A 468 -12.49 -13.65 -39.32
N GLY A 469 -11.87 -12.47 -39.18
CA GLY A 469 -12.17 -11.30 -40.02
C GLY A 469 -13.37 -10.43 -39.60
N ALA A 470 -13.96 -10.62 -38.42
CA ALA A 470 -15.11 -9.81 -37.94
C ALA A 470 -14.69 -8.51 -37.21
N TYR A 471 -13.46 -8.41 -36.71
CA TYR A 471 -12.87 -7.16 -36.24
C TYR A 471 -12.16 -6.50 -37.42
N SER A 472 -12.76 -5.46 -38.03
CA SER A 472 -12.00 -4.57 -38.90
C SER A 472 -10.81 -4.05 -38.10
N VAL A 473 -9.60 -4.43 -38.53
CA VAL A 473 -8.38 -4.15 -37.77
C VAL A 473 -8.14 -2.65 -37.85
N ASN A 474 -8.59 -1.90 -36.85
CA ASN A 474 -8.04 -0.57 -36.61
C ASN A 474 -6.54 -0.78 -36.30
N PRO A 475 -5.62 -0.21 -37.09
CA PRO A 475 -4.17 -0.41 -36.91
C PRO A 475 -3.64 0.05 -35.53
N GLU A 476 -4.43 0.82 -34.78
CA GLU A 476 -4.10 1.21 -33.40
C GLU A 476 -4.36 0.10 -32.36
N ASN A 477 -5.14 -0.93 -32.68
CA ASN A 477 -5.58 -1.94 -31.71
C ASN A 477 -4.71 -3.21 -31.76
N LYS A 478 -3.39 -3.09 -31.50
CA LYS A 478 -2.42 -4.21 -31.56
C LYS A 478 -2.64 -5.32 -30.52
N PHE A 479 -3.44 -5.06 -29.48
CA PHE A 479 -3.64 -5.96 -28.36
C PHE A 479 -5.11 -6.39 -28.20
N ILE A 480 -5.33 -7.54 -27.57
CA ILE A 480 -6.63 -8.08 -27.18
C ILE A 480 -6.86 -7.71 -25.72
N SER A 481 -7.90 -6.91 -25.49
CA SER A 481 -8.40 -6.61 -24.15
C SER A 481 -9.39 -7.68 -23.73
N ILE A 482 -9.26 -8.16 -22.50
CA ILE A 482 -10.20 -9.07 -21.86
C ILE A 482 -11.05 -8.34 -20.82
N SER A 483 -12.11 -8.97 -20.35
CA SER A 483 -13.05 -8.41 -19.39
C SER A 483 -13.00 -9.13 -18.05
N GLN A 484 -13.74 -8.61 -17.08
CA GLN A 484 -13.85 -9.28 -15.80
C GLN A 484 -14.74 -10.52 -15.88
N MET A 485 -14.12 -11.70 -15.84
CA MET A 485 -14.82 -12.99 -15.88
C MET A 485 -14.50 -13.85 -14.65
N TYR A 486 -15.51 -14.60 -14.20
CA TYR A 486 -15.42 -15.61 -13.15
C TYR A 486 -15.35 -17.01 -13.74
N GLY A 487 -14.82 -17.96 -12.97
CA GLY A 487 -14.77 -19.36 -13.38
C GLY A 487 -16.15 -20.00 -13.53
N PRO A 488 -16.20 -21.21 -14.09
CA PRO A 488 -17.45 -21.85 -14.45
C PRO A 488 -18.24 -22.36 -13.24
N LEU A 489 -19.57 -22.28 -13.34
CA LEU A 489 -20.50 -22.89 -12.39
C LEU A 489 -20.92 -24.27 -12.91
N LEU A 490 -20.35 -25.35 -12.34
CA LEU A 490 -20.56 -26.74 -12.77
C LEU A 490 -21.05 -27.65 -11.64
N GLU A 491 -22.01 -28.54 -11.88
CA GLU A 491 -22.42 -29.55 -10.89
C GLU A 491 -21.26 -30.46 -10.44
N ASP A 492 -20.42 -30.87 -11.38
CA ASP A 492 -19.16 -31.56 -11.15
C ASP A 492 -18.13 -31.20 -12.25
N GLY A 493 -16.87 -31.62 -12.05
CA GLY A 493 -15.81 -31.39 -13.01
C GLY A 493 -15.70 -32.47 -14.08
N SER A 494 -16.69 -33.35 -14.22
CA SER A 494 -16.56 -34.52 -15.08
C SER A 494 -16.45 -34.13 -16.56
N SER A 495 -15.80 -35.03 -17.32
CA SER A 495 -15.69 -34.93 -18.76
C SER A 495 -17.09 -35.03 -19.39
N ARG A 496 -17.41 -34.16 -20.35
CA ARG A 496 -18.64 -34.32 -21.14
C ARG A 496 -18.41 -35.27 -22.32
N LEU A 497 -17.17 -35.37 -22.78
CA LEU A 497 -16.75 -36.35 -23.78
C LEU A 497 -16.45 -37.71 -23.12
N SER A 498 -16.93 -38.79 -23.73
CA SER A 498 -16.62 -40.17 -23.32
C SER A 498 -15.40 -40.75 -24.04
N SER A 499 -15.03 -40.18 -25.18
CA SER A 499 -13.87 -40.55 -26.00
C SER A 499 -13.40 -39.32 -26.80
N PRO A 500 -12.17 -39.31 -27.36
CA PRO A 500 -11.71 -38.20 -28.18
C PRO A 500 -12.64 -37.93 -29.37
N VAL A 501 -12.94 -36.65 -29.64
CA VAL A 501 -13.83 -36.23 -30.73
C VAL A 501 -13.09 -35.28 -31.66
N ASP A 502 -13.26 -35.48 -32.95
CA ASP A 502 -12.76 -34.58 -33.99
C ASP A 502 -13.77 -33.45 -34.23
N LEU A 503 -13.33 -32.20 -34.00
CA LEU A 503 -14.14 -30.99 -34.15
C LEU A 503 -13.62 -30.12 -35.27
N ASP A 504 -14.51 -29.44 -35.97
CA ASP A 504 -14.19 -28.50 -37.03
C ASP A 504 -13.78 -27.13 -36.47
N GLY A 505 -12.69 -26.55 -37.00
CA GLY A 505 -12.21 -25.24 -36.56
C GLY A 505 -13.23 -24.11 -36.77
N GLY A 506 -14.04 -24.19 -37.83
CA GLY A 506 -15.14 -23.26 -38.08
C GLY A 506 -16.26 -23.37 -37.05
N GLY A 507 -16.58 -24.60 -36.61
CA GLY A 507 -17.55 -24.85 -35.54
C GLY A 507 -17.11 -24.25 -34.20
N ILE A 508 -15.83 -24.42 -33.84
CA ILE A 508 -15.25 -23.86 -32.61
C ILE A 508 -15.29 -22.33 -32.64
N PHE A 509 -14.92 -21.73 -33.78
CA PHE A 509 -15.00 -20.28 -33.99
C PHE A 509 -16.41 -19.74 -33.82
N GLU A 510 -17.41 -20.40 -34.40
CA GLU A 510 -18.79 -19.95 -34.32
C GLU A 510 -19.33 -20.04 -32.87
N SER A 511 -18.98 -21.09 -32.14
CA SER A 511 -19.29 -21.21 -30.72
C SER A 511 -18.62 -20.11 -29.88
N ALA A 512 -17.34 -19.80 -30.14
CA ALA A 512 -16.64 -18.70 -29.48
C ALA A 512 -17.28 -17.33 -29.78
N ARG A 513 -17.74 -17.12 -31.02
CA ARG A 513 -18.45 -15.90 -31.43
C ARG A 513 -19.76 -15.71 -30.69
N LEU A 514 -20.58 -16.76 -30.60
CA LEU A 514 -21.85 -16.73 -29.88
C LEU A 514 -21.65 -16.48 -28.38
N LEU A 515 -20.65 -17.14 -27.79
CA LEU A 515 -20.25 -16.98 -26.40
C LEU A 515 -19.86 -15.52 -26.10
N LEU A 516 -18.99 -14.92 -26.92
CA LEU A 516 -18.58 -13.52 -26.75
C LEU A 516 -19.74 -12.54 -26.94
N SER A 517 -20.65 -12.81 -27.89
CA SER A 517 -21.85 -11.97 -28.02
C SER A 517 -22.72 -12.00 -26.77
N GLY A 518 -22.78 -13.11 -26.04
CA GLY A 518 -23.48 -13.20 -24.76
C GLY A 518 -22.77 -12.41 -23.67
N ILE A 519 -21.45 -12.57 -23.57
CA ILE A 519 -20.61 -11.88 -22.59
C ILE A 519 -20.63 -10.36 -22.78
N ASP A 520 -20.50 -9.88 -24.01
CA ASP A 520 -20.43 -8.45 -24.31
C ASP A 520 -21.79 -7.74 -24.15
N LYS A 521 -22.91 -8.48 -24.30
CA LYS A 521 -24.27 -7.97 -24.03
C LYS A 521 -24.65 -7.98 -22.55
N ASN A 522 -23.93 -8.75 -21.72
CA ASN A 522 -24.23 -8.86 -20.30
C ASN A 522 -23.72 -7.61 -19.55
N THR A 523 -24.65 -6.91 -18.90
CA THR A 523 -24.39 -5.74 -18.04
C THR A 523 -24.07 -6.12 -16.59
N GLY A 524 -24.25 -7.40 -16.22
CA GLY A 524 -23.90 -7.96 -14.92
C GLY A 524 -22.61 -8.77 -14.94
N ASP A 525 -22.43 -9.59 -13.90
CA ASP A 525 -21.26 -10.46 -13.76
C ASP A 525 -21.15 -11.48 -14.90
N ARG A 526 -19.92 -11.70 -15.37
CA ARG A 526 -19.61 -12.59 -16.50
C ARG A 526 -18.96 -13.87 -15.97
N PHE A 527 -19.40 -15.02 -16.47
CA PHE A 527 -18.89 -16.32 -16.07
C PHE A 527 -18.40 -17.08 -17.29
N VAL A 528 -17.36 -17.90 -17.12
CA VAL A 528 -17.05 -18.98 -18.05
C VAL A 528 -18.28 -19.89 -18.10
N PRO A 529 -18.87 -20.17 -19.26
CA PRO A 529 -20.10 -20.95 -19.34
C PRO A 529 -19.85 -22.39 -18.91
N GLY A 530 -20.81 -22.99 -18.19
CA GLY A 530 -20.67 -24.36 -17.69
C GLY A 530 -20.64 -25.45 -18.79
N SER A 531 -21.18 -25.15 -19.97
CA SER A 531 -21.02 -25.97 -21.16
C SER A 531 -21.03 -25.11 -22.42
N VAL A 532 -20.40 -25.61 -23.49
CA VAL A 532 -20.35 -24.98 -24.80
C VAL A 532 -20.74 -25.99 -25.85
N LYS A 533 -21.76 -25.66 -26.64
CA LYS A 533 -22.20 -26.49 -27.78
C LYS A 533 -21.35 -26.15 -29.01
N VAL A 534 -20.76 -27.17 -29.63
CA VAL A 534 -19.90 -27.04 -30.81
C VAL A 534 -20.41 -27.95 -31.92
N SER A 535 -20.70 -27.35 -33.08
CA SER A 535 -21.13 -28.06 -34.29
C SER A 535 -19.94 -28.73 -34.97
N SER A 536 -20.11 -29.97 -35.45
CA SER A 536 -19.12 -30.67 -36.27
C SER A 536 -19.54 -30.72 -37.75
N SER A 537 -18.57 -30.67 -38.68
CA SER A 537 -18.82 -30.67 -40.13
C SER A 537 -19.20 -32.05 -40.69
N ALA A 538 -19.14 -33.11 -39.89
CA ALA A 538 -19.31 -34.48 -40.38
C ALA A 538 -20.76 -35.03 -40.32
N LEU A 539 -21.66 -34.56 -39.45
CA LEU A 539 -22.92 -35.30 -39.17
C LEU A 539 -24.12 -34.49 -38.59
N ASP A 540 -24.14 -33.15 -38.65
CA ASP A 540 -25.08 -32.31 -37.85
C ASP A 540 -25.04 -32.60 -36.33
N ALA A 541 -24.02 -33.33 -35.88
CA ALA A 541 -23.82 -33.68 -34.48
C ALA A 541 -23.28 -32.46 -33.72
N VAL A 542 -24.07 -32.00 -32.74
CA VAL A 542 -23.67 -30.99 -31.76
C VAL A 542 -23.02 -31.69 -30.59
N ASN A 543 -21.74 -31.45 -30.37
CA ASN A 543 -21.02 -31.91 -29.20
C ASN A 543 -21.19 -30.87 -28.09
N GLU A 544 -21.52 -31.31 -26.89
CA GLU A 544 -21.54 -30.46 -25.70
C GLU A 544 -20.22 -30.66 -24.95
N LEU A 545 -19.42 -29.60 -24.88
CA LEU A 545 -18.12 -29.60 -24.21
C LEU A 545 -18.24 -28.92 -22.85
N ASN A 546 -17.48 -29.39 -21.88
CA ASN A 546 -17.21 -28.62 -20.67
C ASN A 546 -16.19 -27.49 -20.95
N PRO A 547 -15.96 -26.57 -19.99
CA PRO A 547 -15.09 -25.42 -20.20
C PRO A 547 -13.65 -25.79 -20.55
N ALA A 548 -13.11 -26.85 -19.94
CA ALA A 548 -11.73 -27.28 -20.18
C ALA A 548 -11.56 -27.92 -21.56
N GLU A 549 -12.50 -28.77 -21.96
CA GLU A 549 -12.53 -29.36 -23.30
C GLU A 549 -12.60 -28.27 -24.37
N PHE A 550 -13.44 -27.24 -24.17
CA PHE A 550 -13.52 -26.10 -25.09
C PHE A 550 -12.27 -25.22 -25.06
N LEU A 551 -11.65 -24.98 -23.89
CA LEU A 551 -10.37 -24.28 -23.78
C LEU A 551 -9.27 -24.99 -24.59
N TYR A 552 -9.19 -26.32 -24.46
CA TYR A 552 -8.26 -27.14 -25.24
C TYR A 552 -8.54 -27.05 -26.73
N ALA A 553 -9.83 -27.10 -27.13
CA ALA A 553 -10.24 -26.93 -28.52
C ALA A 553 -9.76 -25.59 -29.10
N MET A 554 -9.99 -24.48 -28.39
CA MET A 554 -9.53 -23.16 -28.83
C MET A 554 -8.00 -23.08 -28.94
N ALA A 555 -7.27 -23.60 -27.95
CA ALA A 555 -5.80 -23.63 -27.97
C ALA A 555 -5.26 -24.44 -29.16
N MET A 556 -5.82 -25.62 -29.41
CA MET A 556 -5.45 -26.46 -30.56
C MET A 556 -5.70 -25.76 -31.89
N SER A 557 -6.86 -25.14 -32.06
CA SER A 557 -7.17 -24.35 -33.28
C SER A 557 -6.19 -23.20 -33.48
N PHE A 558 -5.84 -22.48 -32.40
CA PHE A 558 -4.94 -21.33 -32.47
C PHE A 558 -3.46 -21.71 -32.70
N SER A 559 -3.05 -22.91 -32.26
CA SER A 559 -1.67 -23.41 -32.44
C SER A 559 -1.32 -23.79 -33.89
N ARG A 560 -2.31 -23.89 -34.79
CA ARG A 560 -2.14 -24.36 -36.17
C ARG A 560 -2.21 -23.18 -37.15
N ALA A 561 -1.34 -23.20 -38.16
CA ALA A 561 -1.36 -22.21 -39.25
C ALA A 561 -2.67 -22.25 -40.07
N ASP A 562 -3.36 -23.41 -40.08
CA ASP A 562 -4.67 -23.59 -40.70
C ASP A 562 -5.71 -23.96 -39.63
N TRP A 563 -6.17 -22.93 -38.91
CA TRP A 563 -7.06 -23.05 -37.76
C TRP A 563 -8.45 -23.65 -38.08
N LYS A 564 -8.83 -23.70 -39.37
CA LYS A 564 -10.13 -24.21 -39.84
C LYS A 564 -10.16 -25.73 -39.97
N ASN A 565 -9.02 -26.40 -39.95
CA ASN A 565 -8.96 -27.85 -40.06
C ASN A 565 -9.48 -28.57 -38.80
N SER A 566 -9.84 -29.84 -38.98
CA SER A 566 -10.31 -30.68 -37.89
C SER A 566 -9.25 -30.87 -36.79
N ILE A 567 -9.66 -30.71 -35.54
CA ILE A 567 -8.84 -30.92 -34.34
C ILE A 567 -9.43 -32.00 -33.44
N THR A 568 -8.58 -32.87 -32.89
CA THR A 568 -9.00 -33.91 -31.94
C THR A 568 -8.98 -33.36 -30.52
N VAL A 569 -10.13 -33.39 -29.84
CA VAL A 569 -10.29 -32.95 -28.45
C VAL A 569 -10.48 -34.17 -27.55
N PRO A 570 -9.60 -34.40 -26.57
CA PRO A 570 -9.74 -35.52 -25.63
C PRO A 570 -10.72 -35.21 -24.49
N PRO A 571 -11.33 -36.24 -23.87
CA PRO A 571 -12.02 -36.14 -22.58
C PRO A 571 -11.17 -35.42 -21.54
N SER A 572 -11.77 -34.46 -20.83
CA SER A 572 -11.03 -33.67 -19.84
C SER A 572 -11.86 -33.34 -18.61
N ASN A 573 -11.26 -33.47 -17.43
CA ASN A 573 -11.85 -32.88 -16.23
C ASN A 573 -11.82 -31.34 -16.35
N ALA A 574 -12.87 -30.68 -15.90
CA ALA A 574 -12.98 -29.22 -15.97
C ALA A 574 -12.11 -28.49 -14.94
N PHE A 575 -11.74 -29.12 -13.83
CA PHE A 575 -10.98 -28.49 -12.76
C PHE A 575 -9.49 -28.87 -12.81
N PRO A 576 -8.58 -27.93 -12.52
CA PRO A 576 -7.15 -28.21 -12.49
C PRO A 576 -6.77 -29.10 -11.29
N PRO A 577 -5.57 -29.72 -11.28
CA PRO A 577 -5.12 -30.65 -10.24
C PRO A 577 -5.30 -30.15 -8.81
N TYR A 578 -5.17 -28.85 -8.58
CA TYR A 578 -5.32 -28.25 -7.26
C TYR A 578 -6.69 -28.48 -6.59
N ALA A 579 -7.74 -28.71 -7.38
CA ALA A 579 -9.07 -29.03 -6.86
C ALA A 579 -9.08 -30.32 -6.01
N ASP A 580 -8.16 -31.26 -6.29
CA ASP A 580 -8.04 -32.53 -5.58
C ASP A 580 -7.53 -32.34 -4.15
N VAL A 581 -6.76 -31.29 -3.87
CA VAL A 581 -6.29 -30.94 -2.52
C VAL A 581 -7.42 -30.30 -1.72
N LEU A 582 -8.16 -29.35 -2.30
CA LEU A 582 -9.37 -28.79 -1.67
C LEU A 582 -10.38 -29.89 -1.33
N GLU A 583 -10.56 -30.87 -2.20
CA GLU A 583 -11.47 -32.00 -1.95
C GLU A 583 -11.02 -32.90 -0.81
N GLN A 584 -9.70 -33.04 -0.56
CA GLN A 584 -9.19 -33.77 0.60
C GLN A 584 -9.41 -33.00 1.91
N ILE A 585 -9.33 -31.67 1.86
CA ILE A 585 -9.46 -30.77 3.02
C ILE A 585 -10.92 -30.64 3.44
N PHE A 586 -11.78 -30.36 2.46
CA PHE A 586 -13.18 -30.05 2.68
C PHE A 586 -14.11 -31.23 2.43
N LYS A 587 -13.54 -32.44 2.20
CA LYS A 587 -14.21 -33.68 1.79
C LYS A 587 -15.66 -33.73 2.30
N PRO A 588 -16.61 -33.23 1.51
CA PRO A 588 -17.91 -32.94 2.08
C PRO A 588 -18.59 -34.28 2.32
N ARG A 589 -19.25 -34.41 3.48
CA ARG A 589 -20.06 -35.59 3.78
C ARG A 589 -21.31 -35.67 2.88
N THR A 590 -21.54 -34.66 2.06
CA THR A 590 -22.64 -34.52 1.09
C THR A 590 -22.08 -34.12 -0.28
N ARG A 591 -22.72 -34.55 -1.38
CA ARG A 591 -22.41 -34.08 -2.73
C ARG A 591 -22.82 -32.60 -2.82
N GLN A 592 -21.99 -31.64 -2.41
CA GLN A 592 -22.31 -30.21 -2.45
C GLN A 592 -21.92 -29.55 -3.78
N PRO A 593 -22.45 -28.35 -4.11
CA PRO A 593 -22.00 -27.58 -5.25
C PRO A 593 -20.71 -26.86 -4.84
N LEU A 594 -19.61 -27.61 -4.84
CA LEU A 594 -18.22 -27.11 -4.82
C LEU A 594 -17.89 -26.24 -6.06
N CYS A 595 -18.90 -25.87 -6.84
CA CYS A 595 -18.83 -25.43 -8.21
C CYS A 595 -18.21 -24.05 -8.39
N TYR A 596 -18.57 -23.09 -7.54
CA TYR A 596 -17.93 -21.77 -7.54
C TYR A 596 -16.59 -21.81 -6.79
N THR A 597 -16.45 -22.59 -5.71
CA THR A 597 -15.17 -22.69 -4.97
C THR A 597 -14.08 -23.36 -5.84
N LYS A 598 -14.44 -24.38 -6.63
CA LYS A 598 -13.58 -24.99 -7.64
C LYS A 598 -13.51 -24.16 -8.92
N GLY A 599 -14.58 -23.45 -9.30
CA GLY A 599 -14.59 -22.47 -10.39
C GLY A 599 -13.63 -21.31 -10.14
N GLN A 600 -13.50 -20.82 -8.90
CA GLN A 600 -12.49 -19.83 -8.49
C GLN A 600 -11.05 -20.30 -8.71
N LEU A 601 -10.82 -21.62 -8.85
CA LEU A 601 -9.50 -22.11 -9.25
C LEU A 601 -9.14 -21.71 -10.68
N TRP A 602 -10.12 -21.38 -11.52
CA TRP A 602 -9.89 -20.83 -12.85
C TRP A 602 -9.42 -19.38 -12.84
N THR A 603 -9.60 -18.63 -11.74
CA THR A 603 -9.12 -17.24 -11.61
C THR A 603 -7.74 -17.14 -10.96
N VAL A 604 -7.12 -18.28 -10.62
CA VAL A 604 -5.82 -18.33 -9.95
C VAL A 604 -4.71 -17.76 -10.83
N LYS A 605 -4.00 -16.76 -10.31
CA LYS A 605 -2.69 -16.32 -10.80
C LYS A 605 -1.89 -15.62 -9.70
N THR A 606 -0.59 -15.45 -9.91
CA THR A 606 0.27 -14.76 -8.95
C THR A 606 -0.01 -13.26 -8.89
N ALA A 607 -0.04 -12.70 -7.69
CA ALA A 607 0.05 -11.26 -7.50
C ALA A 607 1.38 -10.76 -8.06
N ARG A 608 1.34 -9.78 -8.95
CA ARG A 608 2.52 -9.11 -9.50
C ARG A 608 2.63 -7.73 -8.92
N LEU A 609 3.86 -7.29 -8.66
CA LEU A 609 4.09 -5.87 -8.43
C LEU A 609 3.78 -5.13 -9.72
N LYS A 610 3.14 -3.98 -9.61
CA LYS A 610 3.04 -3.07 -10.76
C LYS A 610 4.46 -2.80 -11.24
N SER A 611 4.78 -3.20 -12.47
CA SER A 611 6.11 -3.00 -13.03
C SER A 611 6.48 -1.52 -12.95
N GLY A 612 7.54 -1.21 -12.20
CA GLY A 612 8.22 0.07 -12.38
C GLY A 612 8.93 0.03 -13.73
N GLN A 613 8.87 1.11 -14.51
CA GLN A 613 9.84 1.32 -15.58
C GLN A 613 11.26 0.99 -15.08
N GLU A 614 12.02 0.28 -15.90
CA GLU A 614 13.32 -0.33 -15.57
C GLU A 614 14.25 0.61 -14.79
N LYS A 615 14.75 0.11 -13.65
CA LYS A 615 15.88 0.68 -12.91
C LYS A 615 17.14 -0.03 -13.39
N ASP A 616 18.14 0.71 -13.88
CA ASP A 616 19.50 0.22 -13.98
C ASP A 616 20.36 0.77 -12.83
N VAL A 617 21.09 -0.12 -12.18
CA VAL A 617 21.73 0.07 -10.87
C VAL A 617 23.23 0.24 -11.06
N SER A 618 23.78 1.39 -10.65
CA SER A 618 25.15 1.42 -10.13
C SER A 618 25.19 2.23 -8.83
N SER A 619 25.45 1.49 -7.74
CA SER A 619 25.40 1.96 -6.37
C SER A 619 26.73 2.58 -5.93
N LYS A 620 26.72 3.83 -5.45
CA LYS A 620 27.48 4.23 -4.26
C LYS A 620 26.67 5.25 -3.44
N SER A 621 26.33 4.85 -2.22
CA SER A 621 25.73 5.63 -1.12
C SER A 621 24.55 6.53 -1.49
N GLY A 622 23.34 5.96 -1.61
CA GLY A 622 22.14 6.70 -1.99
C GLY A 622 21.11 6.77 -0.86
N ALA A 623 20.96 7.95 -0.26
CA ALA A 623 19.73 8.37 0.40
C ALA A 623 18.56 8.25 -0.59
N LEU A 624 17.37 7.88 -0.08
CA LEU A 624 16.08 7.84 -0.80
C LEU A 624 16.00 8.92 -1.91
N SER A 625 15.90 8.53 -3.18
CA SER A 625 15.55 9.43 -4.28
C SER A 625 14.15 9.10 -4.78
N VAL A 626 13.21 10.00 -4.52
CA VAL A 626 11.87 10.01 -5.09
C VAL A 626 11.99 10.27 -6.60
N PRO A 627 11.47 9.44 -7.52
CA PRO A 627 11.38 9.83 -8.92
C PRO A 627 10.21 10.81 -9.05
N GLY A 628 10.51 12.09 -8.97
CA GLY A 628 9.57 13.18 -9.21
C GLY A 628 10.28 14.32 -9.92
N LYS A 629 9.57 15.01 -10.81
CA LYS A 629 10.02 16.31 -11.31
C LYS A 629 9.36 17.39 -10.46
N LEU A 630 10.13 18.36 -10.00
CA LEU A 630 9.62 19.55 -9.34
C LEU A 630 9.54 20.67 -10.38
N PHE A 631 8.34 21.14 -10.70
CA PHE A 631 8.19 22.42 -11.39
C PHE A 631 8.20 23.52 -10.33
N PHE A 632 9.04 24.53 -10.49
CA PHE A 632 9.13 25.63 -9.54
C PHE A 632 9.46 26.94 -10.23
N VAL A 633 9.03 28.01 -9.60
CA VAL A 633 9.34 29.39 -9.95
C VAL A 633 10.18 30.00 -8.85
N PHE A 634 11.11 30.88 -9.19
CA PHE A 634 12.03 31.47 -8.23
C PHE A 634 12.54 32.84 -8.69
N SER A 635 12.99 33.65 -7.73
CA SER A 635 13.66 34.91 -8.04
C SER A 635 15.18 34.74 -8.03
N SER A 636 15.87 35.37 -8.98
CA SER A 636 17.33 35.29 -9.08
C SER A 636 17.94 36.48 -9.83
N ASN A 637 19.19 36.79 -9.52
CA ASN A 637 20.02 37.70 -10.33
C ASN A 637 20.78 36.95 -11.44
N LEU A 638 20.26 35.80 -11.87
CA LEU A 638 20.90 34.89 -12.81
C LEU A 638 21.45 35.61 -14.04
N GLU A 639 20.67 36.48 -14.67
CA GLU A 639 21.05 37.29 -15.85
C GLU A 639 21.60 38.69 -15.54
N SER A 640 21.50 39.13 -14.30
CA SER A 640 21.82 40.52 -13.97
C SER A 640 23.34 40.72 -13.87
N PRO A 641 23.90 41.74 -14.56
CA PRO A 641 25.33 42.03 -14.51
C PRO A 641 25.78 42.63 -13.17
N SER A 642 24.84 43.15 -12.37
CA SER A 642 25.08 43.79 -11.08
C SER A 642 23.84 43.74 -10.19
N GLY A 643 24.02 43.71 -8.87
CA GLY A 643 22.92 43.64 -7.89
C GLY A 643 22.62 42.23 -7.42
N GLY A 644 21.95 42.13 -6.27
CA GLY A 644 21.62 40.88 -5.60
C GLY A 644 20.22 40.35 -5.90
N ALA A 645 19.95 39.16 -5.38
CA ALA A 645 18.61 38.62 -5.19
C ALA A 645 18.52 37.93 -3.83
N TYR A 646 18.65 38.70 -2.75
CA TYR A 646 18.60 38.25 -1.35
C TYR A 646 18.11 39.40 -0.45
N ARG A 647 17.58 39.11 0.75
CA ARG A 647 16.80 40.03 1.61
C ARG A 647 17.21 41.52 1.68
N GLU A 648 18.49 41.87 1.61
CA GLU A 648 19.00 43.24 1.70
C GLU A 648 19.19 43.91 0.33
N ASP A 649 19.20 43.16 -0.76
CA ASP A 649 19.41 43.66 -2.12
C ASP A 649 18.51 42.95 -3.16
N ILE A 650 17.43 43.63 -3.56
CA ILE A 650 16.50 43.21 -4.62
C ILE A 650 16.94 43.65 -6.03
N THR A 651 18.00 44.45 -6.16
CA THR A 651 18.22 45.28 -7.37
C THR A 651 18.54 44.48 -8.63
N GLY A 652 18.96 43.21 -8.49
CA GLY A 652 19.19 42.28 -9.59
C GLY A 652 18.09 41.23 -9.78
N ALA A 653 17.02 41.25 -9.00
CA ALA A 653 16.05 40.15 -8.97
C ALA A 653 15.11 40.14 -10.19
N ASP A 654 15.13 39.00 -10.91
CA ASP A 654 14.19 38.63 -11.96
C ASP A 654 13.48 37.32 -11.60
N LEU A 655 12.31 37.07 -12.19
CA LEU A 655 11.54 35.84 -11.98
C LEU A 655 11.84 34.80 -13.06
N TYR A 656 12.06 33.56 -12.64
CA TYR A 656 12.36 32.41 -13.51
C TYR A 656 11.45 31.23 -13.18
N SER A 657 11.30 30.31 -14.13
CA SER A 657 10.78 28.96 -13.91
C SER A 657 11.81 27.92 -14.30
N ALA A 658 11.76 26.75 -13.66
CA ALA A 658 12.55 25.59 -14.03
C ALA A 658 11.84 24.29 -13.64
N THR A 659 12.28 23.18 -14.24
CA THR A 659 11.94 21.82 -13.85
C THR A 659 13.18 21.14 -13.27
N TYR A 660 13.13 20.76 -12.01
CA TYR A 660 14.19 20.03 -11.32
C TYR A 660 13.87 18.53 -11.28
N ASP A 661 14.80 17.70 -11.73
CA ASP A 661 14.69 16.24 -11.66
C ASP A 661 15.28 15.73 -10.33
N LEU A 662 14.43 15.21 -9.45
CA LEU A 662 14.84 14.67 -8.14
C LEU A 662 15.75 13.43 -8.24
N SER A 663 15.70 12.72 -9.37
CA SER A 663 16.52 11.52 -9.60
C SER A 663 17.89 11.87 -10.18
N GLY A 664 17.95 12.86 -11.07
CA GLY A 664 19.16 13.28 -11.78
C GLY A 664 19.91 14.46 -11.17
N ASN A 665 19.32 15.18 -10.20
CA ASN A 665 19.83 16.47 -9.69
C ASN A 665 20.10 17.47 -10.84
N SER A 666 19.21 17.52 -11.82
CA SER A 666 19.39 18.29 -13.05
C SER A 666 18.25 19.25 -13.29
N ILE A 667 18.56 20.40 -13.89
CA ILE A 667 17.58 21.41 -14.29
C ILE A 667 17.29 21.31 -15.78
N SER A 668 16.00 21.35 -16.12
CA SER A 668 15.49 21.52 -17.49
C SER A 668 14.45 22.64 -17.54
N ASN A 669 14.10 23.11 -18.74
CA ASN A 669 13.10 24.16 -18.96
C ASN A 669 13.34 25.44 -18.16
N LEU A 670 14.61 25.81 -17.97
CA LEU A 670 15.00 27.06 -17.31
C LEU A 670 14.62 28.25 -18.20
N LYS A 671 13.72 29.11 -17.72
CA LYS A 671 13.17 30.23 -18.48
C LYS A 671 13.02 31.46 -17.60
N LYS A 672 13.44 32.63 -18.08
CA LYS A 672 13.08 33.92 -17.49
C LYS A 672 11.64 34.27 -17.85
N LEU A 673 10.84 34.64 -16.86
CA LEU A 673 9.40 34.88 -17.02
C LEU A 673 9.06 36.36 -17.25
N VAL A 674 9.83 37.28 -16.66
CA VAL A 674 9.56 38.72 -16.74
C VAL A 674 10.17 39.34 -18.00
N SER A 675 9.40 40.25 -18.61
CA SER A 675 9.84 41.05 -19.77
C SER A 675 10.63 42.30 -19.38
N ASN A 676 10.39 42.84 -18.17
CA ASN A 676 11.14 43.97 -17.61
C ASN A 676 12.21 43.47 -16.64
N ALA A 677 13.48 43.69 -16.97
CA ALA A 677 14.59 43.31 -16.12
C ALA A 677 14.57 44.07 -14.78
N ASN A 678 15.05 43.41 -13.72
CA ASN A 678 15.11 43.90 -12.34
C ASN A 678 13.73 44.31 -11.80
N GLY A 679 12.67 43.66 -12.31
CA GLY A 679 11.28 44.02 -12.06
C GLY A 679 10.57 43.13 -11.04
N ALA A 680 11.12 41.98 -10.66
CA ALA A 680 10.49 41.05 -9.72
C ALA A 680 11.06 41.20 -8.30
N GLU A 681 10.21 41.08 -7.28
CA GLU A 681 10.63 40.83 -5.91
C GLU A 681 10.42 39.35 -5.54
N TRP A 682 10.79 39.01 -4.31
CA TRP A 682 10.91 37.67 -3.77
C TRP A 682 9.58 36.99 -3.37
N PHE A 683 8.42 37.29 -3.96
CA PHE A 683 7.18 36.64 -3.50
C PHE A 683 6.33 36.20 -4.67
N SER A 684 6.53 34.96 -5.10
CA SER A 684 5.73 34.30 -6.14
C SER A 684 4.82 33.24 -5.53
N ALA A 685 3.58 33.19 -5.98
CA ALA A 685 2.64 32.11 -5.75
C ALA A 685 2.28 31.45 -7.09
N LEU A 686 2.31 30.13 -7.12
CA LEU A 686 1.90 29.35 -8.28
C LEU A 686 0.41 29.05 -8.18
N ALA A 687 -0.37 29.37 -9.23
CA ALA A 687 -1.76 28.96 -9.29
C ALA A 687 -1.87 27.42 -9.31
N PRO A 688 -2.91 26.80 -8.72
CA PRO A 688 -3.00 25.34 -8.61
C PRO A 688 -2.95 24.58 -9.94
N ASP A 689 -3.45 25.22 -11.01
CA ASP A 689 -3.43 24.75 -12.40
C ASP A 689 -2.05 24.88 -13.08
N SER A 690 -1.11 25.57 -12.45
CA SER A 690 0.23 25.87 -12.98
C SER A 690 0.20 26.59 -14.34
N GLU A 691 -0.86 27.35 -14.63
CA GLU A 691 -0.95 28.18 -15.84
C GLU A 691 -0.57 29.64 -15.56
N PHE A 692 -0.68 30.06 -14.29
CA PHE A 692 -0.40 31.42 -13.85
C PHE A 692 0.61 31.46 -12.71
N VAL A 693 1.48 32.46 -12.75
CA VAL A 693 2.35 32.83 -11.64
C VAL A 693 1.96 34.21 -11.16
N ILE A 694 1.53 34.33 -9.91
CA ILE A 694 1.21 35.60 -9.29
C ILE A 694 2.44 36.02 -8.48
N TYR A 695 2.94 37.23 -8.68
CA TYR A 695 4.20 37.65 -8.08
C TYR A 695 4.18 39.10 -7.62
N ASN A 696 5.07 39.43 -6.69
CA ASN A 696 5.27 40.80 -6.26
C ASN A 696 6.33 41.53 -7.08
N ARG A 697 6.08 42.80 -7.38
CA ARG A 697 7.03 43.74 -8.00
C ARG A 697 7.18 44.97 -7.12
N THR A 698 8.42 45.32 -6.78
CA THR A 698 8.75 46.61 -6.16
C THR A 698 9.04 47.65 -7.24
N VAL A 699 8.31 48.76 -7.24
CA VAL A 699 8.46 49.87 -8.18
C VAL A 699 9.11 51.05 -7.47
N PRO A 700 10.35 51.43 -7.83
CA PRO A 700 11.00 52.62 -7.30
C PRO A 700 10.21 53.90 -7.63
N ARG A 701 10.21 54.89 -6.72
CA ARG A 701 9.61 56.22 -6.96
C ARG A 701 10.68 57.30 -6.91
N GLY A 702 10.53 58.34 -7.74
CA GLY A 702 11.46 59.48 -7.76
C GLY A 702 11.50 60.30 -6.47
N ARG A 703 10.39 60.35 -5.71
CA ARG A 703 10.32 60.84 -4.31
C ARG A 703 9.40 59.93 -3.49
N GLY A 704 9.81 59.56 -2.28
CA GLY A 704 9.07 58.70 -1.35
C GLY A 704 9.46 57.21 -1.42
N PRO A 705 8.90 56.36 -0.53
CA PRO A 705 9.20 54.92 -0.52
C PRO A 705 8.72 54.25 -1.81
N ALA A 706 9.40 53.18 -2.20
CA ALA A 706 8.97 52.32 -3.29
C ALA A 706 7.56 51.75 -3.02
N VAL A 707 6.83 51.45 -4.09
CA VAL A 707 5.50 50.83 -3.99
C VAL A 707 5.50 49.42 -4.50
N ASN A 708 4.65 48.59 -3.91
CA ASN A 708 4.52 47.19 -4.27
C ASN A 708 3.31 46.97 -5.18
N GLU A 709 3.47 46.10 -6.16
CA GLU A 709 2.43 45.65 -7.07
C GLU A 709 2.36 44.13 -7.05
N ILE A 710 1.16 43.58 -6.90
CA ILE A 710 0.91 42.18 -7.26
C ILE A 710 0.59 42.15 -8.74
N ARG A 711 1.30 41.29 -9.46
CA ARG A 711 1.19 41.07 -10.89
C ARG A 711 0.95 39.58 -11.16
N TYR A 712 0.52 39.25 -12.36
CA TYR A 712 0.46 37.85 -12.80
C TYR A 712 1.11 37.66 -14.17
N ILE A 713 1.70 36.49 -14.36
CA ILE A 713 2.26 36.00 -15.60
C ILE A 713 1.47 34.79 -16.06
N VAL A 714 1.08 34.77 -17.34
CA VAL A 714 0.55 33.57 -18.01
C VAL A 714 1.75 32.78 -18.52
N LEU A 715 1.95 31.55 -18.04
CA LEU A 715 3.16 30.76 -18.34
C LEU A 715 3.28 30.40 -19.83
N LYS A 716 2.14 30.15 -20.47
CA LYS A 716 2.03 29.73 -21.88
C LYS A 716 2.55 30.79 -22.86
N ASP A 717 2.18 32.05 -22.68
CA ASP A 717 2.49 33.13 -23.63
C ASP A 717 3.39 34.23 -23.05
N GLY A 718 3.69 34.20 -21.75
CA GLY A 718 4.54 35.17 -21.07
C GLY A 718 3.86 36.51 -20.80
N THR A 719 2.54 36.61 -20.94
CA THR A 719 1.78 37.85 -20.67
C THR A 719 1.95 38.26 -19.21
N ASP A 720 2.49 39.45 -18.97
CA ASP A 720 2.69 40.05 -17.63
C ASP A 720 1.74 41.24 -17.42
N LYS A 721 0.82 41.12 -16.46
CA LYS A 721 -0.21 42.13 -16.16
C LYS A 721 -0.24 42.51 -14.68
N LEU A 722 -0.55 43.78 -14.41
CA LEU A 722 -0.87 44.27 -13.08
C LEU A 722 -2.17 43.64 -12.59
N LEU A 723 -2.17 43.08 -11.39
CA LEU A 723 -3.37 42.56 -10.72
C LEU A 723 -3.88 43.54 -9.66
N GLN A 724 -2.97 44.04 -8.80
CA GLN A 724 -3.32 44.93 -7.70
C GLN A 724 -2.13 45.82 -7.32
N GLY A 725 -2.37 47.14 -7.25
CA GLY A 725 -1.38 48.10 -6.75
C GLY A 725 -1.40 48.25 -5.23
N ASN A 726 -0.29 48.70 -4.65
CA ASN A 726 -0.06 48.84 -3.20
C ASN A 726 -0.31 47.53 -2.43
N ALA A 727 0.02 46.40 -3.04
CA ALA A 727 -0.19 45.07 -2.48
C ALA A 727 1.08 44.22 -2.57
N ARG A 728 1.22 43.25 -1.67
CA ARG A 728 2.40 42.38 -1.53
C ARG A 728 2.05 41.01 -0.98
N PHE A 729 2.97 40.05 -1.07
CA PHE A 729 2.84 38.70 -0.51
C PHE A 729 1.55 37.97 -0.97
N PRO A 730 1.39 37.72 -2.28
CA PRO A 730 0.24 36.97 -2.77
C PRO A 730 0.30 35.52 -2.30
N SER A 731 -0.84 34.97 -1.86
CA SER A 731 -1.05 33.54 -1.67
C SER A 731 -2.41 33.15 -2.27
N VAL A 732 -2.42 32.10 -3.09
CA VAL A 732 -3.60 31.63 -3.83
C VAL A 732 -4.21 30.46 -3.10
N SER A 733 -5.54 30.43 -2.97
CA SER A 733 -6.23 29.29 -2.39
C SER A 733 -6.02 28.03 -3.24
N LYS A 734 -6.09 26.86 -2.61
CA LYS A 734 -5.84 25.56 -3.26
C LYS A 734 -6.80 25.27 -4.43
N ASP A 735 -8.00 25.85 -4.42
CA ASP A 735 -9.00 25.76 -5.49
C ASP A 735 -8.82 26.82 -6.59
N GLY A 736 -7.88 27.76 -6.43
CA GLY A 736 -7.58 28.82 -7.41
C GLY A 736 -8.59 29.96 -7.43
N ARG A 737 -9.54 30.01 -6.49
CA ARG A 737 -10.67 30.95 -6.52
C ARG A 737 -10.51 32.19 -5.64
N SER A 738 -9.51 32.21 -4.77
CA SER A 738 -9.27 33.31 -3.84
C SER A 738 -7.80 33.68 -3.80
N LEU A 739 -7.54 34.97 -3.59
CA LEU A 739 -6.21 35.52 -3.36
C LEU A 739 -6.20 36.23 -2.01
N VAL A 740 -5.25 35.88 -1.15
CA VAL A 740 -4.93 36.66 0.05
C VAL A 740 -3.62 37.41 -0.19
N PHE A 741 -3.55 38.64 0.31
CA PHE A 741 -2.40 39.50 0.15
C PHE A 741 -2.32 40.57 1.24
N SER A 742 -1.13 41.14 1.42
CA SER A 742 -0.93 42.32 2.27
C SER A 742 -1.17 43.60 1.47
N MET A 743 -1.81 44.60 2.06
CA MET A 743 -1.84 45.97 1.55
C MET A 743 -1.16 46.92 2.52
N SER A 744 -0.39 47.86 1.98
CA SER A 744 0.33 48.88 2.77
C SER A 744 -0.13 50.28 2.38
N GLY A 745 -0.72 51.01 3.33
CA GLY A 745 -1.02 52.44 3.28
C GLY A 745 -0.04 53.28 4.11
N ARG A 746 -0.22 54.61 4.16
CA ARG A 746 0.65 55.51 4.95
C ARG A 746 0.70 55.15 6.45
N ASP A 747 -0.42 54.68 7.01
CA ASP A 747 -0.56 54.38 8.44
C ASP A 747 -1.31 53.05 8.72
N GLU A 748 -1.56 52.22 7.70
CA GLU A 748 -2.33 50.98 7.84
C GLU A 748 -1.69 49.84 7.04
N ASN A 749 -1.27 48.78 7.74
CA ASN A 749 -0.97 47.48 7.15
C ASN A 749 -2.15 46.56 7.41
N ARG A 750 -2.64 45.91 6.36
CA ARG A 750 -3.80 45.02 6.44
C ARG A 750 -3.61 43.80 5.56
N ILE A 751 -4.21 42.71 5.98
CA ILE A 751 -4.33 41.49 5.20
C ILE A 751 -5.71 41.53 4.56
N CYS A 752 -5.72 41.38 3.24
CA CYS A 752 -6.91 41.42 2.43
C CYS A 752 -7.12 40.08 1.74
N VAL A 753 -8.38 39.72 1.53
CA VAL A 753 -8.79 38.60 0.69
C VAL A 753 -9.72 39.11 -0.40
N ALA A 754 -9.61 38.54 -1.59
CA ALA A 754 -10.50 38.81 -2.70
C ALA A 754 -10.75 37.54 -3.51
N THR A 755 -11.91 37.46 -4.16
CA THR A 755 -12.16 36.44 -5.18
C THR A 755 -11.21 36.66 -6.35
N LEU A 756 -10.57 35.60 -6.80
CA LEU A 756 -9.72 35.57 -7.98
C LEU A 756 -10.57 35.10 -9.17
N ASN A 757 -10.92 36.04 -10.04
CA ASN A 757 -11.72 35.78 -11.22
C ASN A 757 -10.81 35.45 -12.41
N ARG A 758 -11.20 34.44 -13.19
CA ARG A 758 -10.48 34.00 -14.38
C ARG A 758 -11.36 34.08 -15.61
N SER A 759 -10.85 34.69 -16.69
CA SER A 759 -11.47 34.70 -18.02
C SER A 759 -10.39 34.48 -19.07
N GLY A 760 -10.30 33.26 -19.61
CA GLY A 760 -9.22 32.86 -20.52
C GLY A 760 -7.84 33.04 -19.88
N ASN A 761 -6.95 33.78 -20.56
CA ASN A 761 -5.59 34.14 -20.10
C ASN A 761 -5.55 35.42 -19.25
N SER A 762 -6.66 35.82 -18.62
CA SER A 762 -6.70 37.01 -17.77
C SER A 762 -7.23 36.70 -16.38
N LEU A 763 -6.53 37.24 -15.38
CA LEU A 763 -6.95 37.27 -13.98
C LEU A 763 -7.41 38.68 -13.60
N SER A 764 -8.43 38.75 -12.74
CA SER A 764 -8.89 39.97 -12.08
C SER A 764 -9.33 39.67 -10.64
N LEU A 765 -9.39 40.70 -9.80
CA LEU A 765 -9.91 40.58 -8.43
C LEU A 765 -11.37 41.05 -8.37
N GLY A 766 -12.16 40.36 -7.56
CA GLY A 766 -13.47 40.84 -7.09
C GLY A 766 -13.33 41.87 -5.96
N ASP A 767 -14.38 42.01 -5.16
CA ASP A 767 -14.36 42.90 -4.00
C ASP A 767 -13.28 42.48 -2.99
N ILE A 768 -12.52 43.46 -2.52
CA ILE A 768 -11.42 43.26 -1.57
C ILE A 768 -11.94 43.49 -0.15
N SER A 769 -11.88 42.45 0.69
CA SER A 769 -12.24 42.54 2.10
C SER A 769 -11.00 42.49 2.99
N THR A 770 -11.05 43.17 4.14
CA THR A 770 -9.97 43.15 5.14
C THR A 770 -10.22 42.03 6.14
N VAL A 771 -9.23 41.16 6.34
CA VAL A 771 -9.28 40.00 7.25
C VAL A 771 -8.58 40.32 8.56
N ALA A 772 -7.41 40.96 8.50
CA ALA A 772 -6.65 41.38 9.68
C ALA A 772 -6.04 42.78 9.46
N ASP A 773 -5.91 43.55 10.53
CA ASP A 773 -5.36 44.90 10.53
C ASP A 773 -4.60 45.18 11.84
N LYS A 774 -4.46 46.46 12.20
CA LYS A 774 -3.84 46.90 13.46
C LYS A 774 -4.50 46.31 14.71
N LYS A 775 -5.75 45.84 14.66
CA LYS A 775 -6.44 45.20 15.80
C LYS A 775 -5.74 43.91 16.24
N GLN A 776 -5.21 43.14 15.28
CA GLN A 776 -4.47 41.91 15.57
C GLN A 776 -2.98 42.19 15.74
N GLY A 777 -2.42 43.06 14.91
CA GLY A 777 -0.97 43.25 14.85
C GLY A 777 -0.43 44.43 15.64
N GLY A 778 -1.21 45.41 16.08
CA GLY A 778 -0.66 46.64 16.67
C GLY A 778 0.05 47.52 15.63
N ASP A 779 1.31 47.22 15.31
CA ASP A 779 2.14 47.97 14.34
C ASP A 779 2.06 47.37 12.93
N LYS A 780 2.11 46.04 12.79
CA LYS A 780 2.12 45.41 11.46
C LYS A 780 1.41 44.07 11.41
N VAL A 781 0.66 43.85 10.33
CA VAL A 781 0.25 42.52 9.85
C VAL A 781 0.63 42.36 8.38
N GLU A 782 1.24 41.24 8.00
CA GLU A 782 1.67 40.98 6.62
C GLU A 782 1.90 39.50 6.36
N ASP A 783 2.33 39.18 5.14
CA ASP A 783 2.81 37.86 4.72
C ASP A 783 1.80 36.71 4.98
N PRO A 784 0.59 36.79 4.38
CA PRO A 784 -0.44 35.79 4.61
C PRO A 784 -0.23 34.52 3.78
N SER A 785 -0.51 33.37 4.37
CA SER A 785 -0.63 32.08 3.69
C SER A 785 -1.97 31.44 4.01
N PHE A 786 -2.66 30.93 2.99
CA PHE A 786 -3.89 30.15 3.17
C PHE A 786 -3.62 28.82 3.89
N LEU A 787 -4.59 28.38 4.68
CA LEU A 787 -4.76 26.95 4.95
C LEU A 787 -5.37 26.26 3.71
N PRO A 788 -5.14 24.94 3.52
CA PRO A 788 -5.63 24.22 2.32
C PRO A 788 -7.15 24.25 2.12
N ASP A 789 -7.94 24.48 3.17
CA ASP A 789 -9.39 24.60 3.10
C ASP A 789 -9.89 26.01 2.72
N ALA A 790 -8.96 26.96 2.55
CA ALA A 790 -9.21 28.37 2.28
C ALA A 790 -10.07 29.10 3.33
N LYS A 791 -10.26 28.53 4.53
CA LYS A 791 -11.10 29.12 5.58
C LYS A 791 -10.33 29.97 6.58
N LYS A 792 -9.02 29.73 6.70
CA LYS A 792 -8.14 30.48 7.59
C LYS A 792 -6.87 30.89 6.86
N VAL A 793 -6.21 31.90 7.40
CA VAL A 793 -4.92 32.39 6.94
C VAL A 793 -3.96 32.50 8.12
N VAL A 794 -2.73 32.04 7.92
CA VAL A 794 -1.60 32.30 8.83
C VAL A 794 -0.89 33.55 8.35
N PHE A 795 -0.41 34.37 9.26
CA PHE A 795 0.23 35.63 8.91
C PHE A 795 1.21 36.13 9.97
N HIS A 796 2.10 37.03 9.56
CA HIS A 796 2.98 37.74 10.47
C HIS A 796 2.24 38.86 11.17
N LEU A 797 2.49 39.00 12.47
CA LEU A 797 2.05 40.14 13.24
C LEU A 797 3.18 40.69 14.11
N LYS A 798 3.19 42.00 14.32
CA LYS A 798 4.21 42.68 15.11
C LYS A 798 3.59 43.78 15.96
N GLU A 799 3.45 43.53 17.26
CA GLU A 799 2.74 44.39 18.21
C GLU A 799 3.28 45.81 18.29
N ASN A 800 4.60 45.99 18.18
CA ASN A 800 5.24 47.30 18.12
C ASN A 800 6.57 47.24 17.36
N LYS A 801 7.12 48.42 17.02
CA LYS A 801 8.37 48.53 16.24
C LYS A 801 9.57 47.81 16.84
N ASN A 802 9.61 47.64 18.16
CA ASN A 802 10.73 47.07 18.90
C ASN A 802 10.56 45.58 19.24
N SER A 803 9.37 45.00 19.02
CA SER A 803 9.12 43.57 19.30
C SER A 803 9.60 42.69 18.15
N GLY A 804 9.96 41.44 18.44
CA GLY A 804 10.09 40.42 17.39
C GLY A 804 8.73 40.16 16.72
N ALA A 805 8.73 39.73 15.47
CA ALA A 805 7.52 39.25 14.81
C ALA A 805 7.02 37.94 15.45
N ALA A 806 5.71 37.73 15.38
CA ALA A 806 5.01 36.51 15.73
C ALA A 806 4.13 36.07 14.56
N LEU A 807 3.68 34.83 14.61
CA LEU A 807 2.66 34.25 13.74
C LEU A 807 1.31 34.28 14.42
N GLY A 808 0.28 34.61 13.65
CA GLY A 808 -1.12 34.50 14.02
C GLY A 808 -1.88 33.72 12.96
N ILE A 809 -3.05 33.22 13.35
CA ILE A 809 -4.00 32.58 12.46
C ILE A 809 -5.37 33.23 12.66
N ILE A 810 -6.13 33.40 11.58
CA ILE A 810 -7.47 34.00 11.63
C ILE A 810 -8.36 33.41 10.54
N SER A 811 -9.66 33.37 10.78
CA SER A 811 -10.65 33.00 9.77
C SER A 811 -10.75 34.08 8.68
N ILE A 812 -11.08 33.69 7.46
CA ILE A 812 -11.22 34.62 6.31
C ILE A 812 -12.33 35.67 6.51
N ASP A 813 -13.29 35.40 7.41
CA ASP A 813 -14.34 36.35 7.81
C ASP A 813 -13.87 37.36 8.88
N GLY A 814 -12.60 37.28 9.29
CA GLY A 814 -11.98 38.11 10.32
C GLY A 814 -12.23 37.65 11.76
N SER A 815 -12.90 36.50 11.96
CA SER A 815 -13.16 35.93 13.28
C SER A 815 -12.07 34.95 13.74
N GLY A 816 -12.11 34.57 15.02
CA GLY A 816 -11.29 33.46 15.54
C GLY A 816 -9.78 33.68 15.49
N PHE A 817 -9.33 34.92 15.70
CA PHE A 817 -7.90 35.24 15.78
C PHE A 817 -7.23 34.47 16.93
N GLU A 818 -6.12 33.82 16.63
CA GLU A 818 -5.27 33.11 17.57
C GLU A 818 -3.81 33.46 17.28
N LYS A 819 -3.04 33.75 18.34
CA LYS A 819 -1.61 33.98 18.24
C LYS A 819 -0.86 32.65 18.41
N LEU A 820 -0.19 32.19 17.36
CA LEU A 820 0.45 30.87 17.31
C LEU A 820 1.83 30.83 17.98
N THR A 821 2.52 31.98 18.04
CA THR A 821 3.91 32.03 18.51
C THR A 821 4.19 33.29 19.33
N PRO A 822 5.20 33.29 20.20
CA PRO A 822 5.62 34.49 20.91
C PRO A 822 6.27 35.50 19.96
N ASN A 823 6.44 36.75 20.41
CA ASN A 823 7.13 37.84 19.69
C ASN A 823 8.66 37.63 19.64
N ALA A 824 9.11 36.46 19.19
CA ALA A 824 10.50 36.03 19.20
C ALA A 824 11.18 36.09 17.83
N GLY A 825 10.55 36.77 16.85
CA GLY A 825 11.11 36.96 15.52
C GLY A 825 10.81 35.80 14.57
N PHE A 826 9.60 35.25 14.60
CA PHE A 826 9.14 34.29 13.60
C PHE A 826 8.94 35.00 12.26
N GLY A 827 9.60 34.48 11.22
CA GLY A 827 9.53 34.95 9.85
C GLY A 827 8.59 34.08 9.00
N HIS A 828 8.78 34.14 7.68
CA HIS A 828 7.87 33.62 6.64
C HIS A 828 7.29 32.26 7.01
N ALA A 829 5.97 32.12 6.85
CA ALA A 829 5.25 30.91 7.22
C ALA A 829 4.50 30.33 6.03
N SER A 830 4.63 29.02 5.83
CA SER A 830 3.92 28.28 4.78
C SER A 830 3.24 27.05 5.37
N VAL A 831 2.03 26.76 4.91
CA VAL A 831 1.19 25.67 5.41
C VAL A 831 1.36 24.43 4.55
N SER A 832 1.49 23.25 5.17
CA SER A 832 1.64 22.00 4.45
C SER A 832 0.40 21.66 3.61
N PRO A 833 0.53 20.95 2.47
CA PRO A 833 -0.59 20.66 1.59
C PRO A 833 -1.71 19.82 2.24
N ASP A 834 -1.34 19.00 3.24
CA ASP A 834 -2.24 18.24 4.11
C ASP A 834 -2.96 19.08 5.20
N GLY A 835 -2.54 20.33 5.42
CA GLY A 835 -3.11 21.26 6.41
C GLY A 835 -2.75 20.95 7.86
N LYS A 836 -1.79 20.05 8.09
CA LYS A 836 -1.41 19.56 9.43
C LYS A 836 -0.20 20.25 10.05
N SER A 837 0.57 21.00 9.27
CA SER A 837 1.75 21.70 9.77
C SER A 837 1.90 23.09 9.15
N ILE A 838 2.57 23.96 9.90
CA ILE A 838 3.04 25.26 9.45
C ILE A 838 4.56 25.23 9.57
N ALA A 839 5.28 25.45 8.46
CA ALA A 839 6.71 25.68 8.48
C ALA A 839 6.96 27.17 8.64
N CYS A 840 7.92 27.55 9.48
CA CYS A 840 8.31 28.94 9.66
C CYS A 840 9.80 29.08 9.98
N THR A 841 10.34 30.26 9.77
CA THR A 841 11.74 30.56 10.13
C THR A 841 11.82 31.39 11.40
N VAL A 842 12.93 31.30 12.13
CA VAL A 842 13.15 32.05 13.37
C VAL A 842 14.34 32.99 13.16
N SER A 843 14.06 34.25 12.84
CA SER A 843 15.07 35.25 12.44
C SER A 843 16.19 35.45 13.47
N ARG A 844 15.90 35.28 14.76
CA ARG A 844 16.89 35.45 15.84
C ARG A 844 18.07 34.48 15.71
N ASN A 845 17.79 33.20 15.41
CA ASN A 845 18.79 32.15 15.32
C ASN A 845 18.95 31.58 13.90
N GLY A 846 18.17 32.05 12.93
CA GLY A 846 18.23 31.63 11.53
C GLY A 846 17.71 30.22 11.30
N LYS A 847 16.99 29.60 12.25
CA LYS A 847 16.57 28.20 12.16
C LYS A 847 15.19 28.03 11.51
N LEU A 848 14.97 26.84 10.96
CA LEU A 848 13.66 26.36 10.53
C LEU A 848 12.90 25.76 11.74
N ALA A 849 11.60 26.05 11.83
CA ALA A 849 10.71 25.48 12.82
C ALA A 849 9.41 24.95 12.17
N ILE A 850 8.82 23.94 12.78
CA ILE A 850 7.53 23.37 12.40
C ILE A 850 6.56 23.50 13.57
N ILE A 851 5.37 24.00 13.28
CA ILE A 851 4.21 23.99 14.18
C ILE A 851 3.28 22.89 13.67
N SER A 852 3.03 21.87 14.47
CA SER A 852 2.15 20.76 14.11
C SER A 852 0.77 20.94 14.72
N ARG A 853 -0.25 20.39 14.07
CA ARG A 853 -1.61 20.36 14.59
C ARG A 853 -1.71 19.39 15.77
N GLU A 854 -2.31 19.86 16.86
CA GLU A 854 -2.54 19.09 18.11
C GLU A 854 -4.06 19.07 18.37
N GLY A 855 -4.74 18.04 17.84
CA GLY A 855 -6.21 17.97 17.85
C GLY A 855 -6.85 19.10 17.02
N GLU A 856 -7.75 19.87 17.65
CA GLU A 856 -8.39 21.03 17.02
C GLU A 856 -7.53 22.31 17.04
N GLY A 857 -6.42 22.31 17.78
CA GLY A 857 -5.53 23.46 17.94
C GLY A 857 -4.15 23.29 17.30
N TRP A 858 -3.30 24.30 17.46
CA TRP A 858 -1.91 24.28 17.01
C TRP A 858 -0.97 24.07 18.19
N GLY A 859 0.03 23.22 17.98
CA GLY A 859 1.07 22.95 18.96
C GLY A 859 2.09 24.08 19.09
N ARG A 860 3.14 23.83 19.88
CA ARG A 860 4.27 24.77 19.99
C ARG A 860 5.23 24.61 18.79
N PRO A 861 5.91 25.69 18.36
CA PRO A 861 6.98 25.58 17.38
C PRO A 861 8.09 24.65 17.87
N SER A 862 8.47 23.70 17.02
CA SER A 862 9.63 22.82 17.22
C SER A 862 10.69 23.14 16.17
N GLU A 863 11.92 23.40 16.58
CA GLU A 863 13.04 23.59 15.66
C GLU A 863 13.31 22.28 14.89
N VAL A 864 13.61 22.41 13.59
CA VAL A 864 14.10 21.31 12.76
C VAL A 864 15.61 21.22 12.93
N ASN A 865 16.12 20.01 13.09
CA ASN A 865 17.55 19.74 13.08
C ASN A 865 18.12 19.90 11.66
N LEU A 866 18.46 21.14 11.33
CA LEU A 866 19.15 21.59 10.13
C LEU A 866 20.27 22.53 10.55
N SER A 867 21.46 22.35 9.96
CA SER A 867 22.65 23.12 10.33
C SER A 867 22.51 24.61 9.97
N THR A 868 23.08 25.45 10.82
CA THR A 868 23.29 26.89 10.58
C THR A 868 24.78 27.24 10.48
N GLU A 869 25.65 26.23 10.43
CA GLU A 869 27.10 26.40 10.41
C GLU A 869 27.61 26.61 8.97
N PRO A 870 28.40 27.67 8.68
CA PRO A 870 28.88 27.94 7.33
C PRO A 870 29.65 26.78 6.70
N ALA A 871 30.43 26.05 7.52
CA ALA A 871 31.24 24.92 7.07
C ALA A 871 30.41 23.82 6.37
N ASP A 872 29.16 23.61 6.79
CA ASP A 872 28.29 22.58 6.21
C ASP A 872 27.75 22.97 4.82
N TYR A 873 27.83 24.25 4.47
CA TYR A 873 27.30 24.82 3.22
C TYR A 873 28.37 25.19 2.20
N VAL A 874 29.66 25.22 2.58
CA VAL A 874 30.79 25.50 1.67
C VAL A 874 30.79 24.58 0.44
N LYS A 875 30.35 23.33 0.59
CA LYS A 875 30.24 22.36 -0.51
C LYS A 875 29.24 22.76 -1.61
N TYR A 876 28.31 23.67 -1.30
CA TYR A 876 27.31 24.19 -2.23
C TYR A 876 27.74 25.53 -2.84
N ASP A 877 28.45 26.37 -2.07
CA ASP A 877 28.97 27.66 -2.53
C ASP A 877 30.14 28.12 -1.67
N ASP A 878 31.28 28.39 -2.30
CA ASP A 878 32.49 28.84 -1.61
C ASP A 878 32.31 30.17 -0.87
N ARG A 879 31.31 31.00 -1.23
CA ARG A 879 31.00 32.24 -0.52
C ARG A 879 30.65 32.01 0.95
N PHE A 880 30.18 30.81 1.33
CA PHE A 880 29.94 30.46 2.73
C PHE A 880 31.21 30.41 3.59
N LYS A 881 32.43 30.33 3.00
CA LYS A 881 33.69 30.43 3.76
C LYS A 881 33.86 31.79 4.44
N GLY A 882 33.26 32.84 3.89
CA GLY A 882 33.47 34.23 4.30
C GLY A 882 32.38 34.80 5.22
N VAL A 883 31.45 33.98 5.70
CA VAL A 883 30.31 34.44 6.53
C VAL A 883 30.37 33.82 7.91
N ALA A 884 29.76 34.49 8.89
CA ALA A 884 29.76 34.04 10.28
C ALA A 884 28.75 32.91 10.55
N ARG A 885 27.59 32.96 9.87
CA ARG A 885 26.54 31.94 10.02
C ARG A 885 25.71 31.77 8.75
N VAL A 886 25.00 30.64 8.68
CA VAL A 886 23.92 30.41 7.71
C VAL A 886 22.58 30.68 8.40
N ALA A 887 21.72 31.46 7.74
CA ALA A 887 20.40 31.79 8.25
C ALA A 887 19.32 31.46 7.21
N HIS A 888 18.32 30.67 7.61
CA HIS A 888 17.15 30.36 6.80
C HIS A 888 16.09 31.44 6.96
N SER A 889 15.42 31.81 5.86
CA SER A 889 14.54 32.99 5.82
C SER A 889 13.16 32.71 5.22
N TYR A 890 13.11 32.03 4.07
CA TYR A 890 11.88 31.77 3.33
C TYR A 890 11.65 30.27 3.15
N VAL A 891 10.40 29.85 3.31
CA VAL A 891 9.97 28.46 3.32
C VAL A 891 8.70 28.30 2.50
N GLU A 892 8.67 27.33 1.61
CA GLU A 892 7.45 26.95 0.90
C GLU A 892 7.32 25.44 0.80
N TRP A 893 6.14 24.89 1.07
CA TRP A 893 5.92 23.45 0.91
C TRP A 893 5.77 23.08 -0.56
N ALA A 894 6.58 22.13 -1.02
CA ALA A 894 6.47 21.54 -2.36
C ALA A 894 5.67 20.22 -2.36
N SER A 895 5.58 19.56 -1.20
CA SER A 895 4.82 18.33 -0.94
C SER A 895 4.53 18.21 0.57
N ASP A 896 3.96 17.09 1.04
CA ASP A 896 3.73 16.85 2.47
C ASP A 896 5.02 16.65 3.29
N ASN A 897 6.18 16.46 2.64
CA ASN A 897 7.46 16.21 3.31
C ASN A 897 8.65 16.96 2.69
N MET A 898 8.42 17.81 1.69
CA MET A 898 9.48 18.58 1.04
C MET A 898 9.23 20.07 1.15
N ILE A 899 10.28 20.82 1.52
CA ILE A 899 10.25 22.27 1.68
C ILE A 899 11.29 22.91 0.76
N LEU A 900 10.85 23.88 -0.03
CA LEU A 900 11.71 24.85 -0.68
C LEU A 900 12.19 25.85 0.37
N LEU A 901 13.50 25.90 0.60
CA LEU A 901 14.12 26.66 1.67
C LEU A 901 15.15 27.63 1.10
N THR A 902 14.95 28.93 1.33
CA THR A 902 15.99 29.93 1.07
C THR A 902 16.93 30.03 2.28
N SER A 903 18.23 29.94 2.02
CA SER A 903 19.28 30.07 3.03
C SER A 903 20.29 31.13 2.63
N HIS A 904 20.71 31.93 3.60
CA HIS A 904 21.57 33.09 3.41
C HIS A 904 22.91 32.91 4.10
N GLY A 905 23.97 33.44 3.50
CA GLY A 905 25.20 33.76 4.22
C GLY A 905 25.01 35.07 5.00
N SER A 906 25.32 35.06 6.29
CA SER A 906 25.10 36.18 7.21
C SER A 906 26.33 36.52 8.04
N ASP A 907 26.53 37.80 8.31
CA ASP A 907 27.52 38.27 9.29
C ASP A 907 27.02 38.16 10.75
N ASP A 908 27.89 38.50 11.71
CA ASP A 908 27.58 38.46 13.15
C ASP A 908 26.46 39.43 13.57
N SER A 909 26.17 40.45 12.74
CA SER A 909 25.07 41.39 12.99
C SER A 909 23.72 40.85 12.52
N GLY A 910 23.71 39.74 11.78
CA GLY A 910 22.52 39.16 11.18
C GLY A 910 22.13 39.76 9.83
N LYS A 911 23.00 40.54 9.21
CA LYS A 911 22.82 41.07 7.85
C LYS A 911 23.19 39.98 6.84
N PHE A 912 22.39 39.79 5.79
CA PHE A 912 22.71 38.82 4.74
C PHE A 912 23.53 39.42 3.60
N SER A 913 24.29 38.57 2.91
CA SER A 913 25.21 38.95 1.84
C SER A 913 24.93 38.26 0.50
N PHE A 914 24.31 37.09 0.53
CA PHE A 914 23.89 36.32 -0.64
C PHE A 914 22.87 35.25 -0.22
N SER A 915 22.26 34.54 -1.17
CA SER A 915 21.31 33.47 -0.87
C SER A 915 21.32 32.33 -1.88
N ARG A 916 20.91 31.15 -1.40
CA ARG A 916 20.65 29.95 -2.20
C ARG A 916 19.30 29.37 -1.86
N ILE A 917 18.70 28.64 -2.80
CA ILE A 917 17.49 27.87 -2.62
C ILE A 917 17.87 26.39 -2.57
N PHE A 918 17.38 25.71 -1.54
CA PHE A 918 17.48 24.28 -1.38
C PHE A 918 16.09 23.66 -1.40
N LEU A 919 15.98 22.42 -1.88
CA LEU A 919 14.81 21.59 -1.56
C LEU A 919 15.25 20.63 -0.46
N ILE A 920 14.65 20.76 0.71
CA ILE A 920 14.92 19.87 1.85
C ILE A 920 13.81 18.83 1.95
N GLU A 921 14.19 17.58 2.22
CA GLU A 921 13.29 16.51 2.57
C GLU A 921 13.30 16.32 4.09
N LEU A 922 12.13 16.30 4.70
CA LEU A 922 11.98 16.06 6.12
C LEU A 922 11.85 14.56 6.42
N GLN A 923 12.37 14.15 7.57
CA GLN A 923 12.03 12.86 8.18
C GLN A 923 10.54 12.80 8.51
N PRO A 924 9.94 11.59 8.67
CA PRO A 924 8.51 11.44 8.94
C PRO A 924 8.02 12.20 10.19
N ASP A 925 8.86 12.36 11.20
CA ASP A 925 8.55 13.13 12.42
C ASP A 925 8.65 14.65 12.25
N ARG A 926 9.11 15.11 11.08
CA ARG A 926 9.37 16.52 10.71
C ARG A 926 10.35 17.24 11.66
N LYS A 927 11.17 16.50 12.42
CA LYS A 927 12.15 17.08 13.37
C LYS A 927 13.57 17.16 12.82
N ALA A 928 13.87 16.45 11.74
CA ALA A 928 15.18 16.48 11.11
C ALA A 928 15.08 16.43 9.58
N VAL A 929 16.11 16.89 8.90
CA VAL A 929 16.25 16.81 7.45
C VAL A 929 16.87 15.46 7.07
N SER A 930 16.20 14.72 6.17
CA SER A 930 16.70 13.46 5.62
C SER A 930 17.64 13.70 4.42
N ARG A 931 17.36 14.73 3.62
CA ARG A 931 18.09 15.04 2.40
C ARG A 931 18.02 16.53 2.05
N ILE A 932 19.08 17.06 1.43
CA ILE A 932 19.14 18.42 0.90
C ILE A 932 19.51 18.34 -0.58
N HIS A 933 18.72 18.97 -1.45
CA HIS A 933 18.97 19.15 -2.88
C HIS A 933 19.38 20.60 -3.16
N ASP A 934 20.51 20.81 -3.85
CA ASP A 934 21.04 22.14 -4.18
C ASP A 934 20.47 22.63 -5.53
N LEU A 935 19.25 23.18 -5.48
CA LEU A 935 18.57 23.73 -6.65
C LEU A 935 19.39 24.86 -7.27
N SER A 936 19.96 25.76 -6.46
CA SER A 936 20.81 26.86 -6.92
C SER A 936 22.00 26.34 -7.72
N GLY A 937 22.70 25.31 -7.22
CA GLY A 937 23.86 24.73 -7.88
C GLY A 937 23.50 24.10 -9.21
N ALA A 938 22.39 23.36 -9.26
CA ALA A 938 21.90 22.76 -10.50
C ALA A 938 21.48 23.81 -11.55
N ILE A 939 20.93 24.96 -11.13
CA ILE A 939 20.60 26.07 -12.04
C ILE A 939 21.87 26.75 -12.55
N GLU A 940 22.84 26.99 -11.68
CA GLU A 940 24.16 27.55 -12.03
C GLU A 940 24.88 26.67 -13.05
N GLU A 941 24.89 25.35 -12.83
CA GLU A 941 25.46 24.38 -13.76
C GLU A 941 24.75 24.38 -15.11
N SER A 942 23.41 24.32 -15.12
CA SER A 942 22.58 24.31 -16.33
C SER A 942 22.72 25.62 -17.15
N SER A 943 22.84 26.76 -16.47
CA SER A 943 22.97 28.08 -17.12
C SER A 943 24.40 28.47 -17.49
N GLY A 944 25.41 27.74 -17.01
CA GLY A 944 26.82 28.09 -17.16
C GLY A 944 27.24 29.33 -16.37
N ARG A 945 26.45 29.76 -15.38
CA ARG A 945 26.73 30.94 -14.54
C ARG A 945 27.04 30.51 -13.12
N ARG A 946 27.82 31.31 -12.40
CA ARG A 946 28.25 31.00 -11.03
C ARG A 946 28.11 32.19 -10.10
N GLN A 947 28.07 31.89 -8.81
CA GLN A 947 27.96 32.85 -7.71
C GLN A 947 26.78 33.80 -7.92
N ARG A 948 25.63 33.23 -8.29
CA ARG A 948 24.36 33.93 -8.39
C ARG A 948 23.57 33.76 -7.10
N ASP A 949 22.63 34.66 -6.91
CA ASP A 949 21.73 34.68 -5.77
C ASP A 949 20.37 34.15 -6.20
N PHE A 950 19.80 33.32 -5.34
CA PHE A 950 18.50 32.70 -5.55
C PHE A 950 17.70 32.90 -4.28
N CYS A 951 16.52 33.46 -4.39
CA CYS A 951 15.69 33.76 -3.24
C CYS A 951 14.23 33.55 -3.62
N THR A 952 13.50 32.92 -2.70
CA THR A 952 12.06 32.64 -2.75
C THR A 952 11.61 31.83 -3.95
N SER A 953 10.76 30.86 -3.66
CA SER A 953 10.31 29.95 -4.68
C SER A 953 9.00 29.32 -4.28
N ALA A 954 8.11 29.18 -5.25
CA ALA A 954 6.93 28.33 -5.14
C ALA A 954 7.09 27.18 -6.12
N GLY A 955 6.76 25.96 -5.71
CA GLY A 955 6.92 24.80 -6.55
C GLY A 955 5.99 23.67 -6.17
N LYS A 956 5.80 22.76 -7.12
CA LYS A 956 4.89 21.61 -6.99
C LYS A 956 5.52 20.39 -7.64
N LEU A 957 5.44 19.25 -6.96
CA LEU A 957 5.80 17.97 -7.55
C LEU A 957 4.85 17.62 -8.69
N MET A 958 5.42 17.27 -9.84
CA MET A 958 4.69 16.80 -11.01
C MET A 958 4.51 15.28 -10.94
N LEU A 959 3.27 14.82 -11.15
CA LEU A 959 2.96 13.40 -11.34
C LEU A 959 3.38 12.99 -12.76
N GLN A 960 3.77 11.71 -12.95
CA GLN A 960 4.34 11.17 -14.21
C GLN A 960 3.49 11.36 -15.48
N SER A 961 2.25 11.85 -15.38
CA SER A 961 1.32 12.09 -16.49
C SER A 961 1.11 13.57 -16.88
N CYS A 962 1.79 14.53 -16.24
CA CYS A 962 1.65 15.95 -16.58
C CYS A 962 2.76 16.41 -17.53
N GLU A 963 2.39 16.82 -18.75
CA GLU A 963 3.28 17.64 -19.60
C GLU A 963 3.49 19.01 -18.95
N VAL A 964 4.72 19.54 -19.06
CA VAL A 964 5.04 20.92 -18.65
C VAL A 964 4.30 21.88 -19.58
N PRO A 965 3.58 22.91 -19.07
CA PRO A 965 2.97 23.94 -19.90
C PRO A 965 3.95 24.72 -20.78
#